data_AF-A0AAN8NFH2-F1
#
_entry.id   AF-A0AAN8NFH2-F1
#
_cell.length_a   1.000
_cell.length_b   1.000
_cell.length_c   1.000
_cell.angle_alpha   90.00
_cell.angle_beta   90.00
_cell.angle_gamma   90.00
#
_symmetry.space_group_name_H-M   'P 1'
#
loop_
_entity.id
_entity.type
_entity.pdbx_description
1 polymer ?
#
loop_
_entity_poly.entity_id
_entity_poly.type
_entity_poly.pdbx_seq_one_letter_code
_entity_poly.pdbx_strand_id
1 'polypeptide(L)'
;MEEKPKPEGEEEVPPKSQLESSVSPAKPESPPNGQANAEPGSKIAASIINRIGSLSSLLFVGSSLFAIGCMGWFAFLWWGTVENSLWHTIVIRDWAVRAISLPSSLFRMAVTLQASQCLSMLAALAIEKSIVPLPNLASISMMRATPPAATETFLNFVYPLIKNTPGIRELSTLSIVALTSLIALTSSVLGFTSTILLSDVVVQPIPSGSMELNVTMDYVWNDNGYRGRNGVDPNIDEVQDFRYNPPIGNVYWKTAPVSFPAFAEYSEKAPVVPGIVDTGTTIRSFVPFANADDRSRLRKYKGKAVVWDARVICQKPVVSNFRRHGVETDLAISGNVRRSVSSDIIQNPQPETASFYCGIDIGTTVTICQLPNSDIGRTATNLITEFPPLAYGGGLKSEFGTADRKTRTGGAYLILNQTYLDDESLIPGPEWGPIGTARTFQGSGVVFATLCYTPLDAVDREVEISRSHTQLETEFASYNVTNTNADSFLRPNLTEGVYTFEKILPFLLPGDAEKGPESRGLFNLIPPESGWAMSESDTVGSDGPWPSRSNLTSPEQLHFLVDALHLKYKKPVLTQEWEPGNFEIYGNFSVCLRDLFSLWEVSYDLGSYIIAGKDWQKDLFAAVKDHPDGNAALALQSILTAIASTAYYSKLQVLTRQETVSVVTFQNVSSPGGPFGTRRGGEYALEQEGLFSNYVKGRFPVGYTIVAAVLGFQIILAAIVLVRFLRETTLTRIGDPWQALAQVAAEEFEGLETILEISKRVDSDREAVVNTMKSLGVDETLVGVEQHDQSVKLTHRSGGRVNPAVV
;
A
#
# COMPACT_ATOMS: atom_id res chain seq x y z
N MET A 1 -51.81 28.19 -49.84
CA MET A 1 -50.37 28.01 -50.19
C MET A 1 -50.02 26.56 -49.89
N GLU A 2 -50.38 25.57 -50.71
CA GLU A 2 -50.50 25.56 -52.19
C GLU A 2 -49.16 25.91 -52.86
N GLU A 3 -48.75 25.25 -53.95
CA GLU A 3 -49.61 24.80 -55.06
C GLU A 3 -49.35 23.36 -55.59
N LYS A 4 -50.17 22.96 -56.57
CA LYS A 4 -50.09 21.73 -57.41
C LYS A 4 -49.65 22.15 -58.83
N PRO A 5 -49.34 21.26 -59.82
CA PRO A 5 -50.35 20.41 -60.47
C PRO A 5 -49.85 19.03 -60.99
N LYS A 6 -50.73 18.36 -61.77
CA LYS A 6 -50.60 17.08 -62.53
C LYS A 6 -50.34 17.40 -64.03
N PRO A 7 -50.52 16.51 -65.07
CA PRO A 7 -51.01 15.12 -65.21
C PRO A 7 -49.91 14.18 -65.83
N GLU A 8 -50.05 12.98 -66.43
CA GLU A 8 -51.02 11.84 -66.54
C GLU A 8 -50.21 10.57 -66.96
N GLY A 9 -50.70 9.38 -67.36
CA GLY A 9 -52.06 8.82 -67.55
C GLY A 9 -52.02 7.35 -68.04
N GLU A 10 -53.21 6.72 -68.21
CA GLU A 10 -53.60 5.57 -69.10
C GLU A 10 -52.85 4.21 -68.96
N GLU A 11 -53.39 2.97 -69.12
CA GLU A 11 -54.70 2.28 -69.35
C GLU A 11 -54.45 0.76 -68.98
N GLU A 12 -55.31 -0.28 -69.05
CA GLU A 12 -56.69 -0.60 -68.62
C GLU A 12 -56.90 -2.17 -68.70
N VAL A 13 -56.86 -2.86 -67.55
CA VAL A 13 -57.62 -4.11 -67.16
C VAL A 13 -57.47 -5.47 -67.98
N PRO A 14 -58.43 -6.44 -68.20
CA PRO A 14 -58.22 -7.93 -68.00
C PRO A 14 -58.60 -8.85 -69.24
N PRO A 15 -59.16 -10.11 -69.21
CA PRO A 15 -59.37 -11.18 -68.16
C PRO A 15 -59.23 -12.71 -68.54
N LYS A 16 -58.99 -13.58 -67.51
CA LYS A 16 -59.59 -14.94 -67.25
C LYS A 16 -59.30 -16.23 -68.10
N SER A 17 -59.71 -17.37 -67.49
CA SER A 17 -59.99 -18.76 -67.99
C SER A 17 -58.85 -19.81 -67.82
N GLN A 18 -59.02 -20.91 -67.03
CA GLN A 18 -59.77 -22.20 -67.21
C GLN A 18 -59.03 -23.15 -68.19
N LEU A 19 -58.97 -24.50 -68.05
CA LEU A 19 -60.02 -25.49 -67.69
C LEU A 19 -59.40 -26.91 -67.44
N GLU A 20 -60.04 -27.77 -66.61
CA GLU A 20 -60.05 -29.28 -66.59
C GLU A 20 -58.71 -30.09 -66.55
N SER A 21 -58.59 -31.34 -66.01
CA SER A 21 -59.42 -32.30 -65.24
C SER A 21 -58.44 -33.32 -64.53
N SER A 22 -58.74 -34.50 -63.94
CA SER A 22 -59.93 -35.35 -63.80
C SER A 22 -59.86 -36.34 -62.59
N VAL A 23 -60.99 -36.48 -61.87
CA VAL A 23 -61.62 -37.71 -61.30
C VAL A 23 -60.78 -38.85 -60.63
N SER A 24 -61.00 -39.01 -59.30
CA SER A 24 -61.19 -40.20 -58.40
C SER A 24 -61.30 -41.66 -58.94
N PRO A 25 -61.37 -42.74 -58.09
CA PRO A 25 -61.28 -42.84 -56.60
C PRO A 25 -60.43 -44.03 -56.03
N ALA A 26 -60.20 -44.11 -54.69
CA ALA A 26 -60.00 -45.39 -53.94
C ALA A 26 -60.04 -45.25 -52.39
N LYS A 27 -60.46 -46.32 -51.68
CA LYS A 27 -60.41 -46.58 -50.21
C LYS A 27 -60.84 -48.06 -49.96
N PRO A 28 -60.47 -48.78 -48.87
CA PRO A 28 -59.43 -48.60 -47.84
C PRO A 28 -58.38 -49.74 -47.83
N GLU A 29 -57.34 -49.69 -46.97
CA GLU A 29 -56.73 -50.91 -46.39
C GLU A 29 -55.95 -50.67 -45.09
N SER A 30 -55.76 -51.73 -44.29
CA SER A 30 -54.95 -51.78 -43.05
C SER A 30 -54.85 -53.22 -42.50
N PRO A 31 -53.90 -53.58 -41.62
CA PRO A 31 -52.58 -53.01 -41.33
C PRO A 31 -51.45 -54.01 -41.76
N PRO A 32 -50.21 -53.89 -41.24
CA PRO A 32 -49.88 -54.82 -40.16
C PRO A 32 -49.10 -54.20 -38.98
N ASN A 33 -49.04 -54.96 -37.90
CA ASN A 33 -48.44 -54.57 -36.62
C ASN A 33 -46.90 -54.71 -36.66
N GLY A 34 -46.17 -53.64 -36.36
CA GLY A 34 -44.69 -53.63 -36.29
C GLY A 34 -44.21 -53.15 -34.93
N GLN A 35 -43.61 -54.04 -34.13
CA GLN A 35 -43.22 -53.74 -32.75
C GLN A 35 -42.03 -52.78 -32.67
N ALA A 36 -42.12 -51.82 -31.74
CA ALA A 36 -41.10 -50.80 -31.55
C ALA A 36 -39.92 -51.29 -30.69
N ASN A 37 -38.70 -51.03 -31.17
CA ASN A 37 -37.50 -50.94 -30.34
C ASN A 37 -36.92 -49.51 -30.49
N ALA A 38 -37.24 -48.64 -29.53
CA ALA A 38 -36.73 -47.28 -29.45
C ALA A 38 -36.39 -46.98 -27.99
N GLU A 39 -35.14 -46.59 -27.75
CA GLU A 39 -34.51 -46.55 -26.43
C GLU A 39 -35.22 -45.63 -25.43
N PRO A 40 -35.27 -45.99 -24.13
CA PRO A 40 -36.05 -45.25 -23.13
C PRO A 40 -35.57 -43.80 -22.90
N GLY A 41 -34.28 -43.50 -23.14
CA GLY A 41 -33.74 -42.14 -22.98
C GLY A 41 -34.32 -41.12 -23.98
N SER A 42 -34.55 -41.53 -25.23
CA SER A 42 -35.02 -40.64 -26.31
C SER A 42 -36.39 -40.01 -26.00
N LYS A 43 -37.34 -40.83 -25.52
CA LYS A 43 -38.72 -40.40 -25.25
C LYS A 43 -38.81 -39.39 -24.10
N ILE A 44 -37.93 -39.48 -23.10
CA ILE A 44 -37.89 -38.56 -21.96
C ILE A 44 -37.39 -37.18 -22.41
N ALA A 45 -36.28 -37.12 -23.16
CA ALA A 45 -35.76 -35.87 -23.68
C ALA A 45 -36.76 -35.14 -24.59
N ALA A 46 -37.41 -35.86 -25.51
CA ALA A 46 -38.45 -35.30 -26.38
C ALA A 46 -39.66 -34.77 -25.58
N SER A 47 -40.09 -35.47 -24.53
CA SER A 47 -41.18 -35.03 -23.66
C SER A 47 -40.86 -33.74 -22.90
N ILE A 48 -39.63 -33.61 -22.39
CA ILE A 48 -39.14 -32.42 -21.67
C ILE A 48 -39.09 -31.20 -22.61
N ILE A 49 -38.50 -31.37 -23.80
CA ILE A 49 -38.37 -30.29 -24.80
C ILE A 49 -39.76 -29.79 -25.25
N ASN A 50 -40.73 -30.69 -25.40
CA ASN A 50 -42.11 -30.36 -25.79
C ASN A 50 -42.96 -29.68 -24.69
N ARG A 51 -42.45 -29.57 -23.46
CA ARG A 51 -43.13 -28.90 -22.32
C ARG A 51 -42.51 -27.54 -21.96
N ILE A 52 -41.18 -27.47 -21.93
CA ILE A 52 -40.45 -26.21 -21.64
C ILE A 52 -40.26 -25.36 -22.90
N GLY A 53 -40.17 -25.97 -24.07
CA GLY A 53 -39.76 -25.32 -25.32
C GLY A 53 -38.24 -25.19 -25.41
N SER A 54 -37.67 -25.52 -26.57
CA SER A 54 -36.21 -25.54 -26.79
C SER A 54 -35.55 -24.18 -26.50
N LEU A 55 -36.18 -23.08 -26.91
CA LEU A 55 -35.68 -21.72 -26.65
C LEU A 55 -35.65 -21.38 -25.15
N SER A 56 -36.70 -21.73 -24.40
CA SER A 56 -36.76 -21.46 -22.95
C SER A 56 -35.71 -22.29 -22.21
N SER A 57 -35.56 -23.58 -22.57
CA SER A 57 -34.52 -24.44 -21.98
C SER A 57 -33.11 -23.90 -22.25
N LEU A 58 -32.83 -23.42 -23.47
CA LEU A 58 -31.56 -22.79 -23.83
C LEU A 58 -31.30 -21.51 -23.02
N LEU A 59 -32.29 -20.62 -22.91
CA LEU A 59 -32.18 -19.38 -22.15
C LEU A 59 -31.98 -19.62 -20.65
N PHE A 60 -32.63 -20.64 -20.08
CA PHE A 60 -32.53 -20.97 -18.66
C PHE A 60 -31.14 -21.49 -18.28
N VAL A 61 -30.60 -22.44 -19.07
CA VAL A 61 -29.25 -22.98 -18.85
C VAL A 61 -28.20 -21.94 -19.21
N GLY A 62 -28.37 -21.21 -20.32
CA GLY A 62 -27.45 -20.17 -20.77
C GLY A 62 -27.32 -19.01 -19.78
N SER A 63 -28.43 -18.49 -19.25
CA SER A 63 -28.41 -17.43 -18.22
C SER A 63 -27.75 -17.91 -16.92
N SER A 64 -28.02 -19.15 -16.49
CA SER A 64 -27.40 -19.75 -15.31
C SER A 64 -25.87 -19.87 -15.46
N LEU A 65 -25.40 -20.39 -16.60
CA LEU A 65 -23.96 -20.51 -16.90
C LEU A 65 -23.28 -19.15 -17.05
N PHE A 66 -23.94 -18.18 -17.69
CA PHE A 66 -23.43 -16.81 -17.83
C PHE A 66 -23.30 -16.12 -16.47
N ALA A 67 -24.28 -16.28 -15.57
CA ALA A 67 -24.22 -15.73 -14.22
C ALA A 67 -23.02 -16.30 -13.42
N ILE A 68 -22.74 -17.61 -13.55
CA ILE A 68 -21.55 -18.24 -12.97
C ILE A 68 -20.26 -17.67 -13.58
N GLY A 69 -20.23 -17.44 -14.90
CA GLY A 69 -19.11 -16.79 -15.59
C GLY A 69 -18.82 -15.37 -15.07
N CYS A 70 -19.85 -14.56 -14.86
CA CYS A 70 -19.72 -13.25 -14.22
C CYS A 70 -19.19 -13.34 -12.79
N MET A 71 -19.61 -14.33 -11.99
CA MET A 71 -19.05 -14.54 -10.65
C MET A 71 -17.57 -14.92 -10.70
N GLY A 72 -17.13 -15.71 -11.69
CA GLY A 72 -15.72 -15.99 -11.93
C GLY A 72 -14.90 -14.74 -12.26
N TRP A 73 -15.46 -13.83 -13.07
CA TRP A 73 -14.85 -12.52 -13.34
C TRP A 73 -14.75 -11.63 -12.09
N PHE A 74 -15.79 -11.60 -11.25
CA PHE A 74 -15.72 -10.87 -9.98
C PHE A 74 -14.70 -11.52 -9.02
N ALA A 75 -14.63 -12.85 -8.93
CA ALA A 75 -13.62 -13.53 -8.13
C ALA A 75 -12.19 -13.17 -8.56
N PHE A 76 -11.93 -13.09 -9.88
CA PHE A 76 -10.66 -12.64 -10.43
C PHE A 76 -10.28 -11.22 -9.98
N LEU A 77 -11.23 -10.28 -9.93
CA LEU A 77 -10.95 -8.92 -9.47
C LEU A 77 -10.63 -8.84 -7.96
N TRP A 78 -11.19 -9.70 -7.12
CA TRP A 78 -10.97 -9.71 -5.67
C TRP A 78 -9.72 -10.50 -5.23
N TRP A 79 -9.39 -11.60 -5.91
CA TRP A 79 -8.25 -12.47 -5.56
C TRP A 79 -7.05 -12.37 -6.50
N GLY A 80 -7.12 -11.53 -7.54
CA GLY A 80 -5.96 -11.15 -8.36
C GLY A 80 -4.90 -10.37 -7.59
N THR A 81 -3.69 -10.32 -8.14
CA THR A 81 -2.50 -9.69 -7.57
C THR A 81 -1.78 -8.86 -8.64
N VAL A 82 -0.83 -8.01 -8.23
CA VAL A 82 0.03 -7.21 -9.13
C VAL A 82 0.81 -8.07 -10.14
N GLU A 83 1.11 -9.33 -9.80
CA GLU A 83 1.78 -10.30 -10.68
C GLU A 83 0.95 -10.60 -11.94
N ASN A 84 -0.38 -10.44 -11.88
CA ASN A 84 -1.25 -10.56 -13.03
C ASN A 84 -1.38 -9.21 -13.76
N SER A 85 -0.69 -9.10 -14.89
CA SER A 85 -0.64 -7.86 -15.70
C SER A 85 -2.02 -7.34 -16.14
N LEU A 86 -3.01 -8.22 -16.35
CA LEU A 86 -4.37 -7.82 -16.72
C LEU A 86 -5.13 -7.23 -15.52
N TRP A 87 -5.02 -7.84 -14.34
CA TRP A 87 -5.57 -7.29 -13.09
C TRP A 87 -4.93 -5.93 -12.77
N HIS A 88 -3.59 -5.89 -12.81
CA HIS A 88 -2.80 -4.70 -12.54
C HIS A 88 -3.16 -3.52 -13.47
N THR A 89 -3.31 -3.79 -14.77
CA THR A 89 -3.71 -2.80 -15.78
C THR A 89 -5.13 -2.25 -15.53
N ILE A 90 -6.08 -3.07 -15.06
CA ILE A 90 -7.43 -2.63 -14.72
C ILE A 90 -7.42 -1.73 -13.48
N VAL A 91 -6.66 -2.10 -12.45
CA VAL A 91 -6.63 -1.40 -11.16
C VAL A 91 -5.85 -0.09 -11.25
N ILE A 92 -4.64 -0.08 -11.81
CA ILE A 92 -3.80 1.14 -11.92
C ILE A 92 -4.38 2.18 -12.88
N ARG A 93 -5.22 1.79 -13.85
CA ARG A 93 -5.96 2.74 -14.70
C ARG A 93 -7.24 3.29 -14.06
N ASP A 94 -7.51 2.94 -12.80
CA ASP A 94 -8.76 3.22 -12.08
C ASP A 94 -10.03 2.73 -12.81
N TRP A 95 -9.92 1.58 -13.48
CA TRP A 95 -11.05 0.95 -14.19
C TRP A 95 -11.80 -0.09 -13.35
N ALA A 96 -11.39 -0.38 -12.11
CA ALA A 96 -12.01 -1.39 -11.25
C ALA A 96 -13.53 -1.19 -11.10
N VAL A 97 -13.98 0.04 -10.80
CA VAL A 97 -15.41 0.39 -10.71
C VAL A 97 -16.17 0.08 -12.00
N ARG A 98 -15.56 0.33 -13.18
CA ARG A 98 -16.15 0.07 -14.50
C ARG A 98 -16.18 -1.43 -14.81
N ALA A 99 -15.10 -2.13 -14.48
CA ALA A 99 -14.93 -3.57 -14.62
C ALA A 99 -15.87 -4.40 -13.72
N ILE A 100 -16.41 -3.79 -12.66
CA ILE A 100 -17.50 -4.35 -11.83
C ILE A 100 -18.87 -3.99 -12.43
N SER A 101 -19.09 -2.70 -12.74
CA SER A 101 -20.42 -2.18 -13.10
C SER A 101 -20.95 -2.69 -14.45
N LEU A 102 -20.07 -2.86 -15.44
CA LEU A 102 -20.47 -3.34 -16.77
C LEU A 102 -20.90 -4.82 -16.75
N PRO A 103 -20.12 -5.78 -16.21
CA PRO A 103 -20.59 -7.15 -16.05
C PRO A 103 -21.75 -7.28 -15.06
N SER A 104 -21.81 -6.45 -14.02
CA SER A 104 -22.98 -6.42 -13.10
C SER A 104 -24.28 -6.12 -13.84
N SER A 105 -24.24 -5.28 -14.86
CA SER A 105 -25.43 -4.94 -15.67
C SER A 105 -25.92 -6.15 -16.48
N LEU A 106 -25.01 -6.89 -17.11
CA LEU A 106 -25.34 -8.12 -17.85
C LEU A 106 -25.76 -9.28 -16.92
N PHE A 107 -25.10 -9.41 -15.77
CA PHE A 107 -25.44 -10.38 -14.72
C PHE A 107 -26.89 -10.20 -14.26
N ARG A 108 -27.34 -8.97 -14.01
CA ARG A 108 -28.74 -8.69 -13.67
C ARG A 108 -29.71 -9.15 -14.76
N MET A 109 -29.40 -8.89 -16.04
CA MET A 109 -30.24 -9.34 -17.15
C MET A 109 -30.39 -10.86 -17.15
N ALA A 110 -29.30 -11.60 -16.94
CA ALA A 110 -29.33 -13.06 -16.84
C ALA A 110 -30.19 -13.55 -15.65
N VAL A 111 -30.03 -12.95 -14.47
CA VAL A 111 -30.83 -13.29 -13.28
C VAL A 111 -32.31 -12.97 -13.48
N THR A 112 -32.67 -11.83 -14.10
CA THR A 112 -34.06 -11.47 -14.40
C THR A 112 -34.69 -12.43 -15.42
N LEU A 113 -33.94 -12.85 -16.45
CA LEU A 113 -34.39 -13.87 -17.40
C LEU A 113 -34.68 -15.20 -16.69
N GLN A 114 -33.71 -15.71 -15.91
CA GLN A 114 -33.87 -16.94 -15.14
C GLN A 114 -35.08 -16.87 -14.18
N ALA A 115 -35.24 -15.76 -13.46
CA ALA A 115 -36.35 -15.54 -12.54
C ALA A 115 -37.71 -15.56 -13.26
N SER A 116 -37.83 -14.88 -14.40
CA SER A 116 -39.08 -14.86 -15.17
C SER A 116 -39.52 -16.25 -15.65
N GLN A 117 -38.56 -17.11 -16.01
CA GLN A 117 -38.82 -18.48 -16.40
C GLN A 117 -39.27 -19.33 -15.20
N CYS A 118 -38.68 -19.13 -14.01
CA CYS A 118 -39.17 -19.75 -12.78
C CYS A 118 -40.58 -19.30 -12.41
N LEU A 119 -40.93 -18.02 -12.60
CA LEU A 119 -42.30 -17.52 -12.38
C LEU A 119 -43.30 -18.18 -13.34
N SER A 120 -42.96 -18.34 -14.62
CA SER A 120 -43.78 -19.07 -15.61
C SER A 120 -43.98 -20.54 -15.21
N MET A 121 -42.92 -21.23 -14.76
CA MET A 121 -43.00 -22.60 -14.22
C MET A 121 -43.91 -22.68 -12.98
N LEU A 122 -43.85 -21.71 -12.07
CA LEU A 122 -44.67 -21.64 -10.86
C LEU A 122 -46.14 -21.32 -11.16
N ALA A 123 -46.42 -20.46 -12.13
CA ALA A 123 -47.78 -20.18 -12.61
C ALA A 123 -48.42 -21.42 -13.28
N ALA A 124 -47.63 -22.21 -14.01
CA ALA A 124 -48.07 -23.50 -14.56
C ALA A 124 -48.36 -24.54 -13.45
N LEU A 125 -47.50 -24.64 -12.43
CA LEU A 125 -47.72 -25.49 -11.27
C LEU A 125 -48.97 -25.07 -10.48
N ALA A 126 -49.23 -23.77 -10.33
CA ALA A 126 -50.42 -23.26 -9.67
C ALA A 126 -51.71 -23.69 -10.38
N ILE A 127 -51.76 -23.58 -11.71
CA ILE A 127 -52.96 -23.89 -12.50
C ILE A 127 -53.25 -25.41 -12.54
N GLU A 128 -52.25 -26.29 -12.62
CA GLU A 128 -52.48 -27.74 -12.59
C GLU A 128 -52.67 -28.31 -11.17
N LYS A 129 -51.86 -27.87 -10.18
CA LYS A 129 -51.69 -28.54 -8.87
C LYS A 129 -52.01 -27.68 -7.65
N SER A 130 -52.33 -26.40 -7.82
CA SER A 130 -52.97 -25.58 -6.79
C SER A 130 -54.46 -25.41 -7.11
N ILE A 131 -55.07 -24.47 -6.42
CA ILE A 131 -56.41 -23.98 -6.64
C ILE A 131 -56.26 -22.46 -6.79
N VAL A 132 -56.89 -21.86 -7.79
CA VAL A 132 -56.71 -20.45 -8.17
C VAL A 132 -58.07 -19.72 -8.16
N PRO A 133 -58.18 -18.50 -7.61
CA PRO A 133 -59.41 -17.72 -7.70
C PRO A 133 -59.73 -17.32 -9.14
N LEU A 134 -60.98 -17.52 -9.60
CA LEU A 134 -61.39 -17.20 -10.98
C LEU A 134 -61.06 -15.76 -11.41
N PRO A 135 -61.25 -14.69 -10.59
CA PRO A 135 -60.93 -13.31 -10.98
C PRO A 135 -59.44 -13.06 -11.30
N ASN A 136 -58.55 -13.98 -10.91
CA ASN A 136 -57.12 -13.90 -11.14
C ASN A 136 -56.61 -14.91 -12.17
N LEU A 137 -57.40 -15.94 -12.51
CA LEU A 137 -57.04 -17.02 -13.44
C LEU A 137 -56.45 -16.49 -14.75
N ALA A 138 -57.10 -15.52 -15.39
CA ALA A 138 -56.63 -14.97 -16.67
C ALA A 138 -55.22 -14.38 -16.57
N SER A 139 -54.96 -13.59 -15.52
CA SER A 139 -53.63 -13.00 -15.29
C SER A 139 -52.56 -14.07 -15.02
N ILE A 140 -52.87 -15.07 -14.18
CA ILE A 140 -51.95 -16.16 -13.81
C ILE A 140 -51.71 -17.10 -15.01
N SER A 141 -52.72 -17.29 -15.87
CA SER A 141 -52.57 -18.02 -17.12
C SER A 141 -51.57 -17.33 -18.06
N MET A 142 -51.69 -16.00 -18.20
CA MET A 142 -50.81 -15.19 -19.04
C MET A 142 -49.37 -15.11 -18.50
N MET A 143 -49.15 -15.20 -17.19
CA MET A 143 -47.80 -15.29 -16.59
C MET A 143 -46.96 -16.47 -17.10
N ARG A 144 -47.60 -17.48 -17.72
CA ARG A 144 -46.93 -18.64 -18.33
C ARG A 144 -46.35 -18.34 -19.71
N ALA A 145 -46.91 -17.36 -20.42
CA ALA A 145 -46.50 -16.93 -21.75
C ALA A 145 -45.68 -15.64 -21.72
N THR A 146 -46.02 -14.70 -20.83
CA THR A 146 -45.39 -13.37 -20.72
C THR A 146 -44.85 -13.15 -19.30
N PRO A 147 -43.58 -12.72 -19.13
CA PRO A 147 -43.05 -12.31 -17.83
C PRO A 147 -43.88 -11.19 -17.16
N PRO A 148 -44.43 -11.41 -15.95
CA PRO A 148 -45.12 -10.34 -15.20
C PRO A 148 -44.14 -9.36 -14.56
N ALA A 149 -44.61 -8.16 -14.23
CA ALA A 149 -43.88 -7.26 -13.34
C ALA A 149 -43.85 -7.81 -11.90
N ALA A 150 -42.87 -7.38 -11.10
CA ALA A 150 -42.76 -7.79 -9.69
C ALA A 150 -43.98 -7.37 -8.85
N THR A 151 -44.54 -6.18 -9.12
CA THR A 151 -45.77 -5.66 -8.52
C THR A 151 -46.99 -6.51 -8.88
N GLU A 152 -47.13 -6.90 -10.15
CA GLU A 152 -48.21 -7.77 -10.63
C GLU A 152 -48.09 -9.19 -10.07
N THR A 153 -46.87 -9.71 -9.93
CA THR A 153 -46.61 -11.01 -9.29
C THR A 153 -47.10 -10.99 -7.84
N PHE A 154 -46.84 -9.90 -7.11
CA PHE A 154 -47.32 -9.77 -5.73
C PHE A 154 -48.85 -9.61 -5.67
N LEU A 155 -49.42 -8.67 -6.43
CA LEU A 155 -50.83 -8.28 -6.32
C LEU A 155 -51.81 -9.25 -7.02
N ASN A 156 -51.43 -9.83 -8.16
CA ASN A 156 -52.31 -10.67 -8.98
C ASN A 156 -52.08 -12.19 -8.79
N PHE A 157 -50.98 -12.62 -8.15
CA PHE A 157 -50.66 -14.04 -7.94
C PHE A 157 -50.43 -14.39 -6.45
N VAL A 158 -49.47 -13.74 -5.77
CA VAL A 158 -49.13 -14.08 -4.36
C VAL A 158 -50.26 -13.71 -3.39
N TYR A 159 -50.72 -12.45 -3.38
CA TYR A 159 -51.75 -11.97 -2.44
C TYR A 159 -53.10 -12.71 -2.56
N PRO A 160 -53.65 -12.96 -3.76
CA PRO A 160 -54.90 -13.72 -3.91
C PRO A 160 -54.79 -15.17 -3.41
N LEU A 161 -53.67 -15.86 -3.69
CA LEU A 161 -53.43 -17.23 -3.20
C LEU A 161 -53.35 -17.30 -1.67
N ILE A 162 -52.82 -16.27 -1.01
CA ILE A 162 -52.78 -16.18 0.45
C ILE A 162 -54.17 -15.88 1.03
N LYS A 163 -54.93 -14.96 0.42
CA LYS A 163 -56.19 -14.44 0.98
C LYS A 163 -57.38 -15.38 0.74
N ASN A 164 -57.55 -15.89 -0.48
CA ASN A 164 -58.80 -16.52 -0.92
C ASN A 164 -58.77 -18.05 -0.82
N THR A 165 -57.72 -18.66 -0.26
CA THR A 165 -57.61 -20.12 -0.11
C THR A 165 -58.09 -20.54 1.29
N PRO A 166 -59.26 -21.20 1.45
CA PRO A 166 -59.85 -21.53 2.75
C PRO A 166 -59.18 -22.76 3.42
N GLY A 167 -57.85 -22.73 3.54
CA GLY A 167 -57.07 -23.83 4.07
C GLY A 167 -55.56 -23.67 3.90
N ILE A 168 -54.92 -22.93 4.83
CA ILE A 168 -53.45 -22.73 4.91
C ILE A 168 -52.69 -24.05 5.23
N ARG A 169 -53.35 -25.21 5.16
CA ARG A 169 -52.82 -26.55 5.44
C ARG A 169 -52.49 -27.37 4.19
N GLU A 170 -52.87 -26.94 2.97
CA GLU A 170 -52.38 -27.61 1.76
C GLU A 170 -50.91 -27.23 1.50
N LEU A 171 -50.01 -28.16 1.85
CA LEU A 171 -48.55 -27.98 1.74
C LEU A 171 -48.09 -27.62 0.31
N SER A 172 -48.85 -28.02 -0.72
CA SER A 172 -48.57 -27.69 -2.12
C SER A 172 -48.69 -26.19 -2.40
N THR A 173 -49.81 -25.57 -2.00
CA THR A 173 -50.12 -24.16 -2.31
C THR A 173 -49.20 -23.22 -1.57
N LEU A 174 -48.98 -23.49 -0.27
CA LEU A 174 -48.03 -22.76 0.57
C LEU A 174 -46.59 -22.87 0.04
N SER A 175 -46.19 -24.02 -0.51
CA SER A 175 -44.88 -24.18 -1.13
C SER A 175 -44.73 -23.37 -2.43
N ILE A 176 -45.75 -23.28 -3.28
CA ILE A 176 -45.74 -22.46 -4.50
C ILE A 176 -45.64 -20.97 -4.14
N VAL A 177 -46.44 -20.50 -3.17
CA VAL A 177 -46.40 -19.12 -2.66
C VAL A 177 -45.04 -18.79 -2.06
N ALA A 178 -44.46 -19.69 -1.26
CA ALA A 178 -43.13 -19.52 -0.67
C ALA A 178 -42.04 -19.45 -1.74
N LEU A 179 -41.98 -20.41 -2.69
CA LEU A 179 -40.99 -20.41 -3.78
C LEU A 179 -41.08 -19.14 -4.63
N THR A 180 -42.29 -18.70 -4.97
CA THR A 180 -42.51 -17.46 -5.75
C THR A 180 -41.97 -16.23 -5.01
N SER A 181 -42.35 -16.08 -3.74
CA SER A 181 -41.95 -14.93 -2.91
C SER A 181 -40.43 -14.89 -2.71
N LEU A 182 -39.81 -16.06 -2.56
CA LEU A 182 -38.38 -16.23 -2.32
C LEU A 182 -37.53 -15.99 -3.59
N ILE A 183 -38.01 -16.41 -4.75
CA ILE A 183 -37.43 -16.07 -6.06
C ILE A 183 -37.56 -14.57 -6.34
N ALA A 184 -38.71 -13.96 -6.05
CA ALA A 184 -38.89 -12.52 -6.20
C ALA A 184 -37.95 -11.71 -5.29
N LEU A 185 -37.80 -12.12 -4.02
CA LEU A 185 -36.91 -11.49 -3.04
C LEU A 185 -35.44 -11.59 -3.46
N THR A 186 -34.95 -12.79 -3.76
CA THR A 186 -33.56 -13.03 -4.17
C THR A 186 -33.21 -12.32 -5.47
N SER A 187 -34.11 -12.32 -6.46
CA SER A 187 -33.95 -11.57 -7.71
C SER A 187 -33.90 -10.05 -7.46
N SER A 188 -34.69 -9.55 -6.51
CA SER A 188 -34.66 -8.13 -6.12
C SER A 188 -33.33 -7.75 -5.48
N VAL A 189 -32.78 -8.58 -4.58
CA VAL A 189 -31.45 -8.37 -3.97
C VAL A 189 -30.34 -8.40 -5.03
N LEU A 190 -30.36 -9.40 -5.93
CA LEU A 190 -29.42 -9.48 -7.06
C LEU A 190 -29.63 -8.31 -8.06
N GLY A 191 -30.79 -7.66 -8.08
CA GLY A 191 -31.03 -6.39 -8.77
C GLY A 191 -30.13 -5.24 -8.32
N PHE A 192 -29.57 -5.32 -7.11
CA PHE A 192 -28.60 -4.37 -6.54
C PHE A 192 -27.15 -4.88 -6.58
N THR A 193 -26.83 -5.94 -7.33
CA THR A 193 -25.48 -6.55 -7.42
C THR A 193 -24.37 -5.52 -7.61
N SER A 194 -24.53 -4.52 -8.48
CA SER A 194 -23.49 -3.50 -8.68
C SER A 194 -23.23 -2.68 -7.40
N THR A 195 -24.27 -2.30 -6.66
CA THR A 195 -24.15 -1.56 -5.39
C THR A 195 -23.51 -2.43 -4.30
N ILE A 196 -23.92 -3.70 -4.22
CA ILE A 196 -23.41 -4.65 -3.23
C ILE A 196 -21.92 -4.94 -3.51
N LEU A 197 -21.53 -5.19 -4.77
CA LEU A 197 -20.13 -5.41 -5.14
C LEU A 197 -19.26 -4.15 -4.98
N LEU A 198 -19.76 -2.97 -5.33
CA LEU A 198 -19.02 -1.72 -5.12
C LEU A 198 -18.82 -1.38 -3.63
N SER A 199 -19.59 -1.95 -2.71
CA SER A 199 -19.38 -1.76 -1.26
C SER A 199 -18.11 -2.43 -0.70
N ASP A 200 -17.50 -3.36 -1.45
CA ASP A 200 -16.18 -3.94 -1.13
C ASP A 200 -15.01 -3.14 -1.75
N VAL A 201 -15.28 -2.21 -2.68
CA VAL A 201 -14.26 -1.43 -3.41
C VAL A 201 -13.82 -0.23 -2.57
N VAL A 202 -12.52 -0.10 -2.40
CA VAL A 202 -11.90 0.92 -1.54
C VAL A 202 -10.72 1.56 -2.25
N VAL A 203 -10.37 2.80 -1.87
CA VAL A 203 -9.15 3.45 -2.34
C VAL A 203 -8.00 2.98 -1.47
N GLN A 204 -7.01 2.34 -2.06
CA GLN A 204 -5.89 1.75 -1.32
C GLN A 204 -4.57 1.85 -2.12
N PRO A 205 -3.40 1.87 -1.46
CA PRO A 205 -2.11 1.95 -2.13
C PRO A 205 -1.83 0.67 -2.94
N ILE A 206 -1.75 0.79 -4.26
CA ILE A 206 -1.38 -0.30 -5.18
C ILE A 206 -0.06 0.07 -5.88
N PRO A 207 0.91 -0.85 -6.04
CA PRO A 207 2.13 -0.62 -6.80
C PRO A 207 1.84 -0.22 -8.24
N SER A 208 2.47 0.86 -8.72
CA SER A 208 2.50 1.25 -10.13
C SER A 208 3.25 0.24 -11.01
N GLY A 209 3.30 0.48 -12.33
CA GLY A 209 4.36 -0.10 -13.16
C GLY A 209 5.72 0.53 -12.83
N SER A 210 6.80 -0.05 -13.34
CA SER A 210 8.09 0.68 -13.39
C SER A 210 7.94 1.90 -14.28
N MET A 211 8.47 3.04 -13.83
CA MET A 211 8.62 4.26 -14.61
C MET A 211 10.05 4.79 -14.45
N GLU A 212 10.61 5.31 -15.53
CA GLU A 212 11.91 5.97 -15.52
C GLU A 212 11.74 7.46 -15.17
N LEU A 213 12.51 7.94 -14.19
CA LEU A 213 12.58 9.34 -13.79
C LEU A 213 14.04 9.80 -13.77
N ASN A 214 14.28 11.10 -13.99
CA ASN A 214 15.58 11.69 -13.72
C ASN A 214 15.57 12.28 -12.31
N VAL A 215 16.55 11.91 -11.48
CA VAL A 215 16.71 12.40 -10.10
C VAL A 215 18.06 13.08 -9.92
N THR A 216 18.08 14.21 -9.22
CA THR A 216 19.31 14.88 -8.77
C THR A 216 19.85 14.15 -7.54
N MET A 217 21.11 13.72 -7.55
CA MET A 217 21.65 12.91 -6.44
C MET A 217 23.02 13.33 -5.88
N ASP A 218 23.86 14.04 -6.67
CA ASP A 218 25.20 14.47 -6.25
C ASP A 218 25.68 15.67 -7.11
N TYR A 219 26.90 16.15 -6.88
CA TYR A 219 27.62 17.06 -7.77
C TYR A 219 28.21 16.33 -9.00
N VAL A 220 28.49 17.10 -10.05
CA VAL A 220 29.09 16.59 -11.29
C VAL A 220 30.63 16.56 -11.16
N TRP A 221 31.28 15.51 -11.67
CA TRP A 221 32.72 15.49 -11.91
C TRP A 221 33.09 16.38 -13.12
N ASN A 222 33.88 17.45 -12.90
CA ASN A 222 34.14 18.50 -13.88
C ASN A 222 35.58 18.53 -14.39
N ASP A 223 35.74 18.88 -15.67
CA ASP A 223 37.02 19.00 -16.36
C ASP A 223 37.87 20.24 -15.98
N ASN A 224 37.37 21.08 -15.07
CA ASN A 224 37.93 22.40 -14.80
C ASN A 224 38.24 22.55 -13.31
N GLY A 225 39.49 22.34 -12.94
CA GLY A 225 39.95 22.49 -11.57
C GLY A 225 39.69 23.87 -10.95
N TYR A 226 39.69 23.88 -9.62
CA TYR A 226 39.49 25.03 -8.73
C TYR A 226 40.06 26.36 -9.26
N ARG A 227 39.17 27.22 -9.76
CA ARG A 227 39.48 28.66 -9.93
C ARG A 227 39.34 29.35 -8.60
N GLY A 228 40.41 29.31 -7.80
CA GLY A 228 40.53 30.12 -6.60
C GLY A 228 40.33 31.61 -6.89
N ARG A 229 39.94 32.38 -5.88
CA ARG A 229 39.62 33.82 -5.99
C ARG A 229 40.72 34.67 -6.67
N ASN A 230 41.96 34.20 -6.65
CA ASN A 230 43.14 34.89 -7.17
C ASN A 230 43.62 34.35 -8.55
N GLY A 231 42.87 33.43 -9.18
CA GLY A 231 43.24 32.78 -10.43
C GLY A 231 43.64 31.31 -10.26
N VAL A 232 44.18 30.72 -11.34
CA VAL A 232 44.71 29.35 -11.36
C VAL A 232 46.03 29.31 -10.58
N ASP A 233 46.22 28.33 -9.69
CA ASP A 233 47.52 28.05 -9.09
C ASP A 233 48.42 27.41 -10.17
N PRO A 234 49.53 28.06 -10.58
CA PRO A 234 50.33 27.62 -11.71
C PRO A 234 51.14 26.33 -11.47
N ASN A 235 50.95 25.65 -10.33
CA ASN A 235 51.50 24.32 -10.06
C ASN A 235 50.41 23.21 -10.04
N ILE A 236 49.16 23.54 -10.35
CA ILE A 236 48.02 22.61 -10.33
C ILE A 236 47.45 22.48 -11.75
N ASP A 237 48.21 21.81 -12.62
CA ASP A 237 47.76 21.43 -13.95
C ASP A 237 46.61 20.40 -13.85
N GLU A 238 45.54 20.66 -14.61
CA GLU A 238 44.47 19.71 -14.99
C GLU A 238 44.01 18.72 -13.90
N VAL A 239 43.61 19.26 -12.73
CA VAL A 239 42.86 18.51 -11.73
C VAL A 239 41.37 18.61 -12.03
N GLN A 240 40.75 17.48 -12.39
CA GLN A 240 39.29 17.36 -12.43
C GLN A 240 38.73 17.32 -11.00
N ASP A 241 37.57 17.96 -10.77
CA ASP A 241 37.00 18.13 -9.43
C ASP A 241 35.46 18.17 -9.35
N PHE A 242 34.94 18.03 -8.12
CA PHE A 242 33.54 18.27 -7.80
C PHE A 242 33.36 19.71 -7.34
N ARG A 243 32.43 20.42 -7.96
CA ARG A 243 32.22 21.85 -7.71
C ARG A 243 31.09 22.09 -6.72
N TYR A 244 31.41 22.00 -5.42
CA TYR A 244 30.51 22.39 -4.34
C TYR A 244 31.14 23.46 -3.44
N ASN A 245 30.31 24.32 -2.85
CA ASN A 245 30.76 25.24 -1.80
C ASN A 245 30.51 24.59 -0.42
N PRO A 246 31.57 24.29 0.36
CA PRO A 246 31.40 23.62 1.65
C PRO A 246 30.63 24.49 2.67
N PRO A 247 29.91 23.87 3.63
CA PRO A 247 29.36 24.58 4.78
C PRO A 247 30.47 25.31 5.55
N ILE A 248 30.19 26.56 5.95
CA ILE A 248 31.12 27.39 6.72
C ILE A 248 31.12 26.91 8.18
N GLY A 249 32.13 26.14 8.56
CA GLY A 249 32.22 25.55 9.89
C GLY A 249 31.11 24.52 10.19
N ASN A 250 30.92 24.20 11.47
CA ASN A 250 30.19 23.02 11.94
C ASN A 250 28.66 23.19 11.98
N VAL A 251 28.04 23.79 10.95
CA VAL A 251 26.60 24.15 10.94
C VAL A 251 25.70 22.95 11.27
N TYR A 252 25.96 21.78 10.69
CA TYR A 252 25.13 20.59 10.91
C TYR A 252 25.25 20.02 12.33
N TRP A 253 26.43 20.11 12.97
CA TRP A 253 26.62 19.79 14.40
C TRP A 253 25.91 20.79 15.34
N LYS A 254 25.57 21.99 14.86
CA LYS A 254 24.87 23.04 15.62
C LYS A 254 23.35 23.10 15.36
N THR A 255 22.83 22.24 14.48
CA THR A 255 21.43 22.28 14.02
C THR A 255 20.67 21.05 14.52
N ALA A 256 19.36 21.18 14.72
CA ALA A 256 18.48 20.05 15.04
C ALA A 256 17.73 19.59 13.77
N PRO A 257 17.67 18.28 13.47
CA PRO A 257 16.76 17.76 12.46
C PRO A 257 15.30 18.01 12.87
N VAL A 258 14.46 18.42 11.93
CA VAL A 258 13.03 18.69 12.17
C VAL A 258 12.19 17.42 11.96
N SER A 259 12.37 16.78 10.80
CA SER A 259 11.92 15.41 10.54
C SER A 259 13.12 14.48 10.45
N PHE A 260 12.86 13.18 10.46
CA PHE A 260 13.87 12.16 10.18
C PHE A 260 13.48 11.39 8.91
N PRO A 261 13.99 11.82 7.73
CA PRO A 261 13.65 11.21 6.46
C PRO A 261 14.01 9.73 6.36
N ALA A 262 13.22 8.97 5.61
CA ALA A 262 13.47 7.56 5.40
C ALA A 262 14.77 7.33 4.59
N PHE A 263 15.49 6.28 4.97
CA PHE A 263 16.73 5.84 4.33
C PHE A 263 16.72 4.32 4.15
N ALA A 264 17.60 3.83 3.28
CA ALA A 264 17.83 2.40 3.08
C ALA A 264 19.06 1.96 3.87
N GLU A 265 19.01 0.76 4.43
CA GLU A 265 20.13 0.17 5.18
C GLU A 265 20.41 -1.25 4.72
N TYR A 266 21.70 -1.57 4.64
CA TYR A 266 22.25 -2.92 4.62
C TYR A 266 23.08 -3.10 5.88
N SER A 267 22.80 -4.10 6.71
CA SER A 267 23.53 -4.33 7.96
C SER A 267 23.80 -5.80 8.28
N GLU A 268 25.04 -6.10 8.64
CA GLU A 268 25.53 -7.40 9.08
C GLU A 268 25.99 -7.34 10.54
N LYS A 269 25.82 -8.45 11.29
CA LYS A 269 26.25 -8.52 12.70
C LYS A 269 27.78 -8.67 12.79
N ALA A 270 28.41 -7.83 13.60
CA ALA A 270 29.84 -7.89 13.87
C ALA A 270 30.28 -9.25 14.49
N PRO A 271 31.50 -9.73 14.19
CA PRO A 271 32.13 -10.79 14.99
C PRO A 271 32.44 -10.25 16.39
N VAL A 272 32.07 -11.00 17.44
CA VAL A 272 32.29 -10.58 18.83
C VAL A 272 33.78 -10.69 19.20
N VAL A 273 34.45 -9.55 19.34
CA VAL A 273 35.87 -9.46 19.74
C VAL A 273 35.99 -8.85 21.14
N PRO A 274 36.56 -9.56 22.14
CA PRO A 274 36.70 -9.05 23.50
C PRO A 274 37.45 -7.71 23.57
N GLY A 275 36.87 -6.74 24.29
CA GLY A 275 37.42 -5.39 24.44
C GLY A 275 37.11 -4.42 23.28
N ILE A 276 36.38 -4.88 22.26
CA ILE A 276 35.87 -4.07 21.15
C ILE A 276 34.33 -4.13 21.15
N VAL A 277 33.71 -2.99 20.84
CA VAL A 277 32.28 -2.87 20.50
C VAL A 277 32.19 -2.36 19.07
N ASP A 278 31.58 -3.14 18.18
CA ASP A 278 31.48 -2.88 16.73
C ASP A 278 30.00 -2.92 16.34
N THR A 279 29.52 -1.91 15.62
CA THR A 279 28.14 -1.89 15.09
C THR A 279 27.87 -3.00 14.08
N GLY A 280 28.94 -3.55 13.49
CA GLY A 280 28.88 -4.36 12.29
C GLY A 280 28.85 -3.51 11.03
N THR A 281 29.16 -4.13 9.89
CA THR A 281 29.10 -3.51 8.57
C THR A 281 27.70 -2.94 8.36
N THR A 282 27.60 -1.61 8.27
CA THR A 282 26.34 -0.86 8.21
C THR A 282 26.43 0.15 7.08
N ILE A 283 25.90 -0.19 5.91
CA ILE A 283 25.87 0.72 4.75
C ILE A 283 24.49 1.37 4.70
N ARG A 284 24.45 2.71 4.65
CA ARG A 284 23.20 3.49 4.60
C ARG A 284 23.13 4.31 3.31
N SER A 285 21.94 4.44 2.74
CA SER A 285 21.70 5.19 1.49
C SER A 285 20.50 6.11 1.62
N PHE A 286 20.63 7.34 1.11
CA PHE A 286 19.56 8.33 1.13
C PHE A 286 18.87 8.41 -0.24
N VAL A 287 17.54 8.35 -0.23
CA VAL A 287 16.76 8.31 -1.46
C VAL A 287 16.69 9.71 -2.10
N PRO A 288 17.04 9.91 -3.39
CA PRO A 288 17.12 11.23 -4.02
C PRO A 288 15.76 11.85 -4.40
N PHE A 289 14.81 11.88 -3.47
CA PHE A 289 13.59 12.68 -3.57
C PHE A 289 13.56 13.72 -2.45
N ALA A 290 13.21 14.97 -2.76
CA ALA A 290 13.15 16.05 -1.77
C ALA A 290 11.88 15.99 -0.89
N ASN A 291 10.75 15.53 -1.44
CA ASN A 291 9.47 15.48 -0.75
C ASN A 291 9.33 14.23 0.13
N ALA A 292 8.79 14.40 1.34
CA ALA A 292 8.47 13.28 2.23
C ALA A 292 7.40 12.34 1.62
N ASP A 293 6.40 12.90 0.93
CA ASP A 293 5.35 12.15 0.26
C ASP A 293 5.91 11.17 -0.78
N ASP A 294 6.83 11.61 -1.64
CA ASP A 294 7.41 10.76 -2.69
C ASP A 294 8.26 9.62 -2.09
N ARG A 295 8.98 9.89 -0.99
CA ARG A 295 9.71 8.85 -0.23
C ARG A 295 8.74 7.87 0.46
N SER A 296 7.70 8.36 1.14
CA SER A 296 6.73 7.53 1.87
C SER A 296 5.93 6.55 0.98
N ARG A 297 5.79 6.90 -0.31
CA ARG A 297 5.08 6.12 -1.34
C ARG A 297 6.01 5.28 -2.21
N LEU A 298 7.32 5.28 -1.98
CA LEU A 298 8.24 4.47 -2.76
C LEU A 298 8.11 2.98 -2.38
N ARG A 299 7.99 2.09 -3.38
CA ARG A 299 8.05 0.64 -3.21
C ARG A 299 9.39 0.07 -3.63
N LYS A 300 9.88 0.51 -4.79
CA LYS A 300 11.16 0.06 -5.36
C LYS A 300 11.82 1.20 -6.10
N TYR A 301 13.13 1.29 -5.96
CA TYR A 301 14.02 2.19 -6.67
C TYR A 301 15.20 1.37 -7.16
N LYS A 302 15.55 1.53 -8.43
CA LYS A 302 16.76 0.96 -9.03
C LYS A 302 17.49 2.02 -9.85
N GLY A 303 18.76 2.23 -9.53
CA GLY A 303 19.64 3.21 -10.18
C GLY A 303 20.78 3.60 -9.25
N LYS A 304 21.59 4.60 -9.63
CA LYS A 304 22.63 5.12 -8.73
C LYS A 304 22.02 5.86 -7.54
N ALA A 305 22.61 5.71 -6.36
CA ALA A 305 22.33 6.54 -5.19
C ALA A 305 23.61 6.72 -4.35
N VAL A 306 23.65 7.77 -3.53
CA VAL A 306 24.72 7.97 -2.56
C VAL A 306 24.59 6.89 -1.49
N VAL A 307 25.64 6.11 -1.29
CA VAL A 307 25.79 5.16 -0.19
C VAL A 307 26.95 5.61 0.70
N TRP A 308 26.80 5.48 2.02
CA TRP A 308 27.86 5.83 2.97
C TRP A 308 28.04 4.73 4.02
N ASP A 309 29.27 4.61 4.49
CA ASP A 309 29.70 3.58 5.42
C ASP A 309 29.54 4.09 6.87
N ALA A 310 28.42 3.70 7.48
CA ALA A 310 28.01 4.16 8.81
C ALA A 310 28.62 3.33 9.95
N ARG A 311 29.54 2.39 9.66
CA ARG A 311 30.14 1.53 10.68
C ARG A 311 30.90 2.33 11.73
N VAL A 312 30.74 1.94 13.01
CA VAL A 312 31.50 2.50 14.13
C VAL A 312 32.08 1.36 14.98
N ILE A 313 33.35 1.47 15.33
CA ILE A 313 34.02 0.55 16.26
C ILE A 313 34.61 1.34 17.43
N CYS A 314 34.13 1.11 18.64
CA CYS A 314 34.62 1.71 19.88
C CYS A 314 35.41 0.71 20.73
N GLN A 315 36.44 1.19 21.43
CA GLN A 315 37.24 0.39 22.35
C GLN A 315 37.86 1.27 23.45
N LYS A 316 38.32 0.64 24.53
CA LYS A 316 38.96 1.33 25.65
C LYS A 316 40.26 2.02 25.19
N PRO A 317 40.45 3.34 25.38
CA PRO A 317 41.69 4.02 25.05
C PRO A 317 42.81 3.62 26.01
N VAL A 318 44.05 3.65 25.52
CA VAL A 318 45.24 3.76 26.38
C VAL A 318 45.83 5.14 26.18
N VAL A 319 45.80 5.96 27.23
CA VAL A 319 46.33 7.34 27.23
C VAL A 319 47.64 7.41 28.00
N SER A 320 48.57 8.23 27.50
CA SER A 320 49.80 8.64 28.15
C SER A 320 50.00 10.15 28.02
N ASN A 321 50.94 10.72 28.78
CA ASN A 321 51.25 12.16 28.77
C ASN A 321 50.04 13.08 29.01
N PHE A 322 49.05 12.64 29.81
CA PHE A 322 47.83 13.40 30.10
C PHE A 322 48.17 14.76 30.75
N ARG A 323 47.68 15.84 30.14
CA ARG A 323 47.85 17.25 30.55
C ARG A 323 46.49 17.95 30.58
N ARG A 324 46.39 18.96 31.43
CA ARG A 324 45.17 19.74 31.70
C ARG A 324 45.47 21.21 31.41
N HIS A 325 44.56 21.88 30.72
CA HIS A 325 44.72 23.27 30.26
C HIS A 325 43.60 24.14 30.83
N GLY A 326 43.98 25.16 31.59
CA GLY A 326 43.06 26.08 32.26
C GLY A 326 43.59 26.56 33.61
N VAL A 327 43.13 27.74 34.05
CA VAL A 327 43.68 28.42 35.24
C VAL A 327 43.01 27.90 36.51
N GLU A 328 41.71 28.18 36.68
CA GLU A 328 40.93 27.78 37.86
C GLU A 328 40.22 26.44 37.59
N THR A 329 39.41 26.39 36.54
CA THR A 329 38.89 25.17 35.92
C THR A 329 39.80 24.69 34.79
N ASP A 330 39.77 23.39 34.51
CA ASP A 330 40.38 22.81 33.31
C ASP A 330 39.34 22.86 32.17
N LEU A 331 39.67 23.52 31.07
CA LEU A 331 38.77 23.74 29.92
C LEU A 331 39.12 22.86 28.71
N ALA A 332 40.36 22.37 28.66
CA ALA A 332 40.80 21.38 27.68
C ALA A 332 41.77 20.37 28.32
N ILE A 333 41.84 19.19 27.72
CA ILE A 333 42.79 18.13 28.04
C ILE A 333 43.61 17.76 26.81
N SER A 334 44.82 17.25 27.02
CA SER A 334 45.66 16.76 25.92
C SER A 334 46.53 15.59 26.36
N GLY A 335 47.07 14.86 25.40
CA GLY A 335 47.95 13.72 25.65
C GLY A 335 48.22 12.91 24.39
N ASN A 336 48.73 11.70 24.57
CA ASN A 336 48.92 10.73 23.51
C ASN A 336 47.99 9.54 23.73
N VAL A 337 47.17 9.19 22.74
CA VAL A 337 46.22 8.08 22.79
C VAL A 337 46.59 6.99 21.79
N ARG A 338 46.34 5.73 22.15
CA ARG A 338 46.41 4.57 21.25
C ARG A 338 45.31 3.56 21.54
N ARG A 339 45.08 2.67 20.56
CA ARG A 339 44.24 1.48 20.72
C ARG A 339 44.75 0.54 21.83
N SER A 340 43.83 -0.09 22.54
CA SER A 340 44.09 -1.20 23.46
C SER A 340 44.09 -2.55 22.75
N VAL A 341 43.16 -2.74 21.79
CA VAL A 341 43.04 -3.95 20.98
C VAL A 341 43.42 -3.66 19.52
N SER A 342 44.30 -4.49 18.96
CA SER A 342 44.67 -4.47 17.55
C SER A 342 43.65 -5.24 16.71
N SER A 343 43.18 -4.62 15.62
CA SER A 343 42.35 -5.25 14.59
C SER A 343 42.83 -4.79 13.21
N ASP A 344 42.75 -5.67 12.21
CA ASP A 344 43.14 -5.36 10.83
C ASP A 344 42.15 -4.43 10.11
N ILE A 345 40.93 -4.28 10.65
CA ILE A 345 39.91 -3.35 10.12
C ILE A 345 40.21 -1.91 10.57
N ILE A 346 40.84 -1.74 11.75
CA ILE A 346 41.21 -0.44 12.32
C ILE A 346 42.56 0.00 11.75
N GLN A 347 42.56 1.14 11.06
CA GLN A 347 43.76 1.74 10.48
C GLN A 347 44.66 2.31 11.59
N ASN A 348 45.95 2.00 11.56
CA ASN A 348 46.90 2.50 12.55
C ASN A 348 47.08 4.02 12.42
N PRO A 349 47.17 4.78 13.53
CA PRO A 349 47.64 6.14 13.49
C PRO A 349 49.11 6.20 13.01
N GLN A 350 49.54 7.35 12.51
CA GLN A 350 50.96 7.62 12.23
C GLN A 350 51.35 8.97 12.83
N PRO A 351 52.19 9.03 13.89
CA PRO A 351 52.87 7.90 14.56
C PRO A 351 51.94 6.99 15.36
N GLU A 352 52.45 5.88 15.90
CA GLU A 352 51.68 4.81 16.60
C GLU A 352 50.79 5.28 17.76
N THR A 353 51.06 6.47 18.31
CA THR A 353 50.20 7.15 19.27
C THR A 353 49.74 8.47 18.69
N ALA A 354 48.44 8.66 18.55
CA ALA A 354 47.85 9.93 18.12
C ALA A 354 47.98 10.96 19.26
N SER A 355 48.44 12.16 18.95
CA SER A 355 48.34 13.30 19.88
C SER A 355 46.93 13.87 19.82
N PHE A 356 46.33 14.17 20.97
CA PHE A 356 45.03 14.83 21.06
C PHE A 356 45.09 16.11 21.88
N TYR A 357 44.27 17.08 21.51
CA TYR A 357 43.90 18.24 22.29
C TYR A 357 42.37 18.37 22.17
N CYS A 358 41.65 18.22 23.27
CA CYS A 358 40.20 18.16 23.31
C CYS A 358 39.68 19.15 24.34
N GLY A 359 38.77 20.05 23.93
CA GLY A 359 37.96 20.78 24.90
C GLY A 359 37.08 19.84 25.71
N ILE A 360 36.77 20.22 26.95
CA ILE A 360 35.84 19.52 27.84
C ILE A 360 34.79 20.49 28.37
N ASP A 361 33.59 19.98 28.66
CA ASP A 361 32.59 20.73 29.41
C ASP A 361 32.92 20.74 30.92
N ILE A 362 32.39 21.74 31.60
CA ILE A 362 32.49 21.97 33.05
C ILE A 362 31.33 21.33 33.83
N GLY A 363 30.35 20.73 33.13
CA GLY A 363 29.30 19.86 33.67
C GLY A 363 29.51 18.38 33.32
N THR A 364 28.59 17.52 33.75
CA THR A 364 28.59 16.06 33.51
C THR A 364 28.10 15.68 32.10
N THR A 365 28.47 16.46 31.07
CA THR A 365 27.97 16.23 29.70
C THR A 365 28.98 15.48 28.83
N VAL A 366 28.45 14.64 27.93
CA VAL A 366 29.27 13.94 26.94
C VAL A 366 29.82 14.95 25.93
N THR A 367 31.10 14.82 25.61
CA THR A 367 31.81 15.65 24.64
C THR A 367 32.48 14.75 23.61
N ILE A 368 32.25 15.00 22.32
CA ILE A 368 32.86 14.23 21.23
C ILE A 368 34.04 15.02 20.67
N CYS A 369 35.25 14.50 20.82
CA CYS A 369 36.47 15.08 20.24
C CYS A 369 36.92 14.28 19.02
N GLN A 370 36.99 14.89 17.84
CA GLN A 370 37.59 14.22 16.68
C GLN A 370 39.11 14.33 16.77
N LEU A 371 39.84 13.23 16.57
CA LEU A 371 41.31 13.25 16.51
C LEU A 371 41.79 13.91 15.21
N PRO A 372 43.02 14.49 15.18
CA PRO A 372 43.56 15.06 13.95
C PRO A 372 43.65 14.02 12.82
N ASN A 373 43.54 14.50 11.57
CA ASN A 373 43.79 13.69 10.39
C ASN A 373 44.72 14.47 9.44
N SER A 374 45.98 14.02 9.28
CA SER A 374 46.95 14.61 8.35
C SER A 374 46.62 14.39 6.88
N ASP A 375 45.79 13.39 6.61
CA ASP A 375 45.48 12.90 5.28
C ASP A 375 44.19 13.59 4.75
N ILE A 376 43.65 14.56 5.51
CA ILE A 376 42.49 15.42 5.17
C ILE A 376 42.77 16.89 5.56
N GLY A 377 43.08 17.72 4.56
CA GLY A 377 43.20 19.18 4.69
C GLY A 377 44.64 19.69 4.87
N ARG A 378 44.80 21.02 4.93
CA ARG A 378 46.14 21.62 5.12
C ARG A 378 46.51 21.59 6.60
N THR A 379 47.60 20.91 6.93
CA THR A 379 48.25 21.03 8.24
C THR A 379 48.62 22.49 8.49
N ALA A 380 48.03 23.12 9.51
CA ALA A 380 48.29 24.52 9.85
C ALA A 380 49.66 24.69 10.53
N THR A 381 50.71 24.85 9.72
CA THR A 381 52.12 24.71 10.15
C THR A 381 52.62 25.71 11.21
N ASN A 382 51.90 26.82 11.45
CA ASN A 382 52.34 27.90 12.36
C ASN A 382 51.26 28.35 13.38
N LEU A 383 50.21 27.56 13.62
CA LEU A 383 49.20 27.93 14.63
C LEU A 383 49.66 27.59 16.06
N ILE A 384 50.50 28.46 16.62
CA ILE A 384 50.87 28.56 18.04
C ILE A 384 51.78 27.40 18.51
N THR A 385 52.75 27.71 19.38
CA THR A 385 53.82 26.79 19.82
C THR A 385 53.37 25.62 20.72
N GLU A 386 52.07 25.43 20.93
CA GLU A 386 51.51 24.42 21.83
C GLU A 386 50.56 23.41 21.15
N PHE A 387 50.15 23.64 19.90
CA PHE A 387 49.37 22.65 19.17
C PHE A 387 50.25 21.43 18.82
N PRO A 388 49.79 20.19 19.09
CA PRO A 388 50.53 19.00 18.69
C PRO A 388 50.59 18.89 17.16
N PRO A 389 51.62 18.24 16.59
CA PRO A 389 51.71 18.03 15.15
C PRO A 389 50.47 17.27 14.63
N LEU A 390 49.80 17.86 13.64
CA LEU A 390 48.62 17.32 12.99
C LEU A 390 49.02 16.07 12.19
N ALA A 391 48.72 14.91 12.77
CA ALA A 391 49.14 13.59 12.35
C ALA A 391 47.90 12.69 12.21
N TYR A 392 47.94 11.64 11.37
CA TYR A 392 46.81 10.73 11.19
C TYR A 392 46.46 10.03 12.50
N GLY A 393 45.32 10.39 13.09
CA GLY A 393 44.85 9.89 14.39
C GLY A 393 44.27 8.48 14.38
N GLY A 394 44.20 7.83 13.22
CA GLY A 394 43.52 6.55 13.03
C GLY A 394 42.14 6.70 12.38
N GLY A 395 41.60 5.57 11.95
CA GLY A 395 40.30 5.47 11.28
C GLY A 395 39.91 4.00 11.08
N LEU A 396 38.82 3.75 10.36
CA LEU A 396 38.38 2.41 10.00
C LEU A 396 38.54 2.21 8.48
N LYS A 397 38.85 1.00 8.01
CA LYS A 397 38.77 0.69 6.58
C LYS A 397 37.31 0.72 6.14
N SER A 398 37.02 1.36 5.01
CA SER A 398 35.68 1.30 4.40
C SER A 398 35.49 0.05 3.57
N GLU A 399 34.26 -0.46 3.53
CA GLU A 399 33.82 -1.48 2.58
C GLU A 399 33.87 -1.01 1.10
N PHE A 400 34.05 0.29 0.85
CA PHE A 400 34.26 0.86 -0.49
C PHE A 400 35.73 0.85 -0.95
N GLY A 401 36.67 0.40 -0.11
CA GLY A 401 38.11 0.46 -0.37
C GLY A 401 38.57 -0.40 -1.54
N THR A 402 39.12 0.23 -2.59
CA THR A 402 39.73 -0.42 -3.76
C THR A 402 41.25 -0.30 -3.75
N ALA A 403 41.95 -1.04 -4.62
CA ALA A 403 43.41 -0.97 -4.76
C ALA A 403 43.92 0.42 -5.21
N ASP A 404 43.05 1.22 -5.84
CA ASP A 404 43.37 2.57 -6.33
C ASP A 404 43.11 3.65 -5.28
N ARG A 405 42.19 3.40 -4.34
CA ARG A 405 41.95 4.22 -3.13
C ARG A 405 43.09 4.06 -2.13
N LYS A 406 44.23 4.70 -2.42
CA LYS A 406 45.51 4.56 -1.70
C LYS A 406 45.64 5.45 -0.44
N THR A 407 44.70 6.36 -0.20
CA THR A 407 44.67 7.22 0.99
C THR A 407 43.97 6.54 2.18
N ARG A 408 44.30 6.95 3.40
CA ARG A 408 43.60 6.48 4.61
C ARG A 408 42.31 7.27 4.81
N THR A 409 41.20 6.74 4.32
CA THR A 409 39.88 7.26 4.69
C THR A 409 39.58 7.01 6.18
N GLY A 410 38.58 7.70 6.71
CA GLY A 410 38.11 7.53 8.09
C GLY A 410 38.61 8.55 9.10
N GLY A 411 38.02 8.45 10.29
CA GLY A 411 38.33 9.29 11.43
C GLY A 411 38.21 8.53 12.73
N ALA A 412 39.07 8.90 13.67
CA ALA A 412 39.01 8.48 15.06
C ALA A 412 38.41 9.59 15.93
N TYR A 413 37.63 9.20 16.93
CA TYR A 413 36.92 10.07 17.85
C TYR A 413 37.19 9.60 19.28
N LEU A 414 37.62 10.51 20.15
CA LEU A 414 37.70 10.30 21.59
C LEU A 414 36.42 10.87 22.21
N ILE A 415 35.49 10.00 22.57
CA ILE A 415 34.26 10.40 23.28
C ILE A 415 34.61 10.50 24.76
N LEU A 416 34.35 11.66 25.36
CA LEU A 416 34.65 11.99 26.74
C LEU A 416 33.35 12.04 27.55
N ASN A 417 33.37 11.50 28.76
CA ASN A 417 32.33 11.64 29.77
C ASN A 417 33.00 11.94 31.11
N GLN A 418 32.60 13.03 31.77
CA GLN A 418 33.19 13.46 33.03
C GLN A 418 32.21 13.25 34.18
N THR A 419 32.63 12.45 35.16
CA THR A 419 31.84 12.15 36.36
C THR A 419 32.42 12.82 37.59
N TYR A 420 31.52 13.20 38.52
CA TYR A 420 31.91 13.55 39.87
C TYR A 420 32.12 12.29 40.72
N LEU A 421 32.84 12.45 41.83
CA LEU A 421 33.22 11.33 42.69
C LEU A 421 31.99 10.60 43.26
N ASP A 422 32.16 9.29 43.44
CA ASP A 422 31.25 8.33 44.08
C ASP A 422 29.92 7.98 43.36
N ASP A 423 29.66 8.46 42.14
CA ASP A 423 28.53 7.96 41.32
C ASP A 423 28.96 6.83 40.35
N GLU A 424 29.00 5.59 40.85
CA GLU A 424 29.27 4.40 40.04
C GLU A 424 28.13 4.05 39.05
N SER A 425 26.94 4.67 39.16
CA SER A 425 25.81 4.33 38.27
C SER A 425 26.01 4.80 36.82
N LEU A 426 26.96 5.70 36.60
CA LEU A 426 27.35 6.24 35.30
C LEU A 426 28.49 5.46 34.60
N ILE A 427 28.95 4.34 35.16
CA ILE A 427 30.06 3.55 34.59
C ILE A 427 29.64 2.93 33.24
N PRO A 428 30.33 3.19 32.12
CA PRO A 428 29.76 2.96 30.81
C PRO A 428 30.40 1.75 30.10
N GLY A 429 29.69 0.63 30.08
CA GLY A 429 30.01 -0.53 29.24
C GLY A 429 31.43 -1.15 29.41
N PRO A 430 31.82 -2.09 28.52
CA PRO A 430 33.18 -2.62 28.45
C PRO A 430 34.15 -1.71 27.68
N GLU A 431 33.66 -0.78 26.85
CA GLU A 431 34.46 -0.02 25.88
C GLU A 431 35.06 1.29 26.42
N TRP A 432 34.85 1.63 27.70
CA TRP A 432 35.35 2.88 28.30
C TRP A 432 36.47 2.66 29.32
N GLY A 433 37.25 3.71 29.57
CA GLY A 433 38.27 3.73 30.61
C GLY A 433 38.54 5.12 31.17
N PRO A 434 38.96 5.23 32.44
CA PRO A 434 39.45 6.49 32.99
C PRO A 434 40.77 6.86 32.29
N ILE A 435 40.89 8.12 31.85
CA ILE A 435 42.09 8.64 31.18
C ILE A 435 42.85 9.69 32.01
N GLY A 436 42.21 10.24 33.04
CA GLY A 436 42.77 11.25 33.94
C GLY A 436 41.71 11.88 34.84
N THR A 437 42.07 12.96 35.52
CA THR A 437 41.15 13.79 36.33
C THR A 437 41.14 15.23 35.81
N ALA A 438 40.06 15.97 36.06
CA ALA A 438 39.92 17.36 35.63
C ALA A 438 39.15 18.21 36.67
N ARG A 439 39.53 19.48 36.80
CA ARG A 439 38.93 20.47 37.70
C ARG A 439 37.74 21.17 37.04
N THR A 440 36.60 21.18 37.70
CA THR A 440 35.45 22.02 37.34
C THR A 440 35.11 22.99 38.47
N PHE A 441 34.08 23.82 38.28
CA PHE A 441 33.53 24.68 39.33
C PHE A 441 32.94 23.92 40.53
N GLN A 442 32.73 22.59 40.44
CA GLN A 442 32.14 21.76 41.49
C GLN A 442 33.15 20.83 42.19
N GLY A 443 34.36 20.66 41.64
CA GLY A 443 35.42 19.85 42.27
C GLY A 443 36.39 19.23 41.26
N SER A 444 37.08 18.15 41.66
CA SER A 444 37.84 17.31 40.74
C SER A 444 36.98 16.11 40.32
N GLY A 445 36.70 15.99 39.03
CA GLY A 445 36.04 14.82 38.44
C GLY A 445 37.04 13.81 37.86
N VAL A 446 36.56 12.62 37.55
CA VAL A 446 37.29 11.62 36.73
C VAL A 446 36.81 11.76 35.28
N VAL A 447 37.74 11.79 34.34
CA VAL A 447 37.43 11.79 32.91
C VAL A 447 37.50 10.36 32.41
N PHE A 448 36.34 9.81 32.05
CA PHE A 448 36.22 8.56 31.30
C PHE A 448 36.20 8.86 29.81
N ALA A 449 36.74 7.94 29.02
CA ALA A 449 36.70 8.04 27.57
C ALA A 449 36.55 6.67 26.89
N THR A 450 35.96 6.68 25.70
CA THR A 450 36.04 5.59 24.73
C THR A 450 36.62 6.10 23.40
N LEU A 451 37.37 5.24 22.70
CA LEU A 451 38.06 5.57 21.46
C LEU A 451 37.38 4.84 20.30
N CYS A 452 36.68 5.61 19.49
CA CYS A 452 35.85 5.14 18.40
C CYS A 452 36.46 5.44 17.03
N TYR A 453 36.22 4.57 16.06
CA TYR A 453 36.70 4.67 14.68
C TYR A 453 35.54 4.48 13.72
N THR A 454 35.51 5.25 12.63
CA THR A 454 34.52 5.12 11.56
C THR A 454 35.17 5.39 10.19
N PRO A 455 34.68 4.80 9.08
CA PRO A 455 35.30 4.94 7.76
C PRO A 455 35.12 6.30 7.10
N LEU A 456 34.13 7.12 7.52
CA LEU A 456 33.83 8.44 6.95
C LEU A 456 33.96 8.47 5.41
N ASP A 457 33.37 7.48 4.75
CA ASP A 457 33.49 7.25 3.33
C ASP A 457 32.09 7.19 2.71
N ALA A 458 31.92 7.81 1.55
CA ALA A 458 30.66 7.93 0.84
C ALA A 458 30.92 7.93 -0.67
N VAL A 459 30.11 7.18 -1.40
CA VAL A 459 30.31 6.85 -2.81
C VAL A 459 28.98 6.65 -3.52
N ASP A 460 29.00 6.76 -4.84
CA ASP A 460 27.84 6.45 -5.68
C ASP A 460 27.89 5.01 -6.18
N ARG A 461 26.80 4.27 -5.98
CA ARG A 461 26.67 2.88 -6.44
C ARG A 461 25.29 2.65 -7.05
N GLU A 462 25.21 1.81 -8.08
CA GLU A 462 23.91 1.28 -8.51
C GLU A 462 23.37 0.37 -7.42
N VAL A 463 22.18 0.68 -6.92
CA VAL A 463 21.54 -0.01 -5.81
C VAL A 463 20.10 -0.38 -6.17
N GLU A 464 19.61 -1.45 -5.55
CA GLU A 464 18.18 -1.71 -5.48
C GLU A 464 17.68 -1.46 -4.05
N ILE A 465 16.86 -0.42 -3.92
CA ILE A 465 16.22 -0.01 -2.67
C ILE A 465 14.77 -0.49 -2.75
N SER A 466 14.32 -1.29 -1.77
CA SER A 466 13.07 -2.06 -1.87
C SER A 466 12.26 -2.07 -0.57
N ARG A 467 10.94 -2.22 -0.72
CA ARG A 467 9.96 -2.22 0.38
C ARG A 467 8.63 -2.88 0.00
N SER A 468 7.94 -3.51 0.95
CA SER A 468 6.63 -4.15 0.75
C SER A 468 5.43 -3.20 0.95
N HIS A 469 5.52 -2.22 1.86
CA HIS A 469 4.42 -1.34 2.28
C HIS A 469 4.81 0.16 2.39
N THR A 470 3.82 1.05 2.53
CA THR A 470 4.02 2.50 2.76
C THR A 470 4.27 2.83 4.22
N GLN A 471 5.04 3.89 4.50
CA GLN A 471 5.19 4.47 5.84
C GLN A 471 5.39 5.98 5.74
N LEU A 472 4.64 6.74 6.54
CA LEU A 472 4.83 8.19 6.68
C LEU A 472 6.12 8.47 7.45
N GLU A 473 6.86 9.49 7.03
CA GLU A 473 8.04 9.96 7.77
C GLU A 473 7.61 10.55 9.12
N THR A 474 8.52 10.52 10.10
CA THR A 474 8.20 10.88 11.48
C THR A 474 9.03 12.05 11.98
N GLU A 475 8.55 12.68 13.05
CA GLU A 475 9.24 13.76 13.77
C GLU A 475 10.53 13.21 14.37
N PHE A 476 11.64 13.94 14.25
CA PHE A 476 12.95 13.45 14.74
C PHE A 476 12.95 13.23 16.26
N ALA A 477 12.31 14.11 17.02
CA ALA A 477 12.20 14.02 18.46
C ALA A 477 10.96 14.76 18.98
N SER A 478 10.43 14.30 20.12
CA SER A 478 9.44 15.04 20.92
C SER A 478 10.13 15.71 22.10
N TYR A 479 9.84 17.00 22.36
CA TYR A 479 10.44 17.75 23.47
C TYR A 479 9.50 17.80 24.67
N ASN A 480 9.88 17.12 25.77
CA ASN A 480 9.13 17.10 27.00
C ASN A 480 9.65 18.18 27.96
N VAL A 481 8.84 19.22 28.18
CA VAL A 481 9.14 20.31 29.14
C VAL A 481 9.10 19.78 30.58
N THR A 482 10.20 19.95 31.31
CA THR A 482 10.23 19.73 32.76
C THR A 482 10.04 21.06 33.48
N ASN A 483 8.89 21.23 34.16
CA ASN A 483 8.64 22.42 34.99
C ASN A 483 9.44 22.37 36.30
N THR A 484 10.76 22.56 36.20
CA THR A 484 11.67 22.70 37.33
C THR A 484 11.64 24.14 37.85
N ASN A 485 11.01 24.36 39.00
CA ASN A 485 11.07 25.62 39.75
C ASN A 485 12.46 25.76 40.43
N ALA A 486 13.52 25.83 39.64
CA ALA A 486 14.90 25.91 40.10
C ALA A 486 15.38 27.36 40.14
N ASP A 487 15.78 27.84 41.32
CA ASP A 487 16.36 29.18 41.56
C ASP A 487 17.75 29.34 40.93
N SER A 488 17.81 29.32 39.59
CA SER A 488 19.03 29.55 38.83
C SER A 488 19.25 31.05 38.59
N PHE A 489 20.04 31.66 39.49
CA PHE A 489 20.43 33.09 39.46
C PHE A 489 21.04 33.61 38.14
N LEU A 490 21.32 32.73 37.17
CA LEU A 490 21.92 33.06 35.87
C LEU A 490 20.95 33.03 34.68
N ARG A 491 19.76 32.40 34.77
CA ARG A 491 18.79 32.30 33.65
C ARG A 491 17.32 32.22 34.12
N PRO A 492 16.70 33.33 34.56
CA PRO A 492 15.25 33.34 34.79
C PRO A 492 14.47 33.07 33.47
N ASN A 493 13.40 32.29 33.56
CA ASN A 493 12.44 31.97 32.49
C ASN A 493 12.89 31.02 31.36
N LEU A 494 13.74 30.02 31.64
CA LEU A 494 14.02 28.92 30.72
C LEU A 494 13.29 27.64 31.15
N THR A 495 12.33 27.17 30.33
CA THR A 495 11.72 25.84 30.46
C THR A 495 12.67 24.78 29.94
N GLU A 496 13.54 24.30 30.84
CA GLU A 496 14.39 23.12 30.61
C GLU A 496 13.50 21.88 30.34
N GLY A 497 14.05 20.91 29.62
CA GLY A 497 13.30 19.76 29.13
C GLY A 497 14.19 18.76 28.42
N VAL A 498 13.61 17.63 28.02
CA VAL A 498 14.33 16.46 27.51
C VAL A 498 13.74 16.05 26.17
N TYR A 499 14.60 15.78 25.19
CA TYR A 499 14.20 15.19 23.91
C TYR A 499 13.98 13.68 24.05
N THR A 500 12.83 13.18 23.57
CA THR A 500 12.50 11.76 23.53
C THR A 500 12.38 11.27 22.09
N PHE A 501 12.85 10.04 21.87
CA PHE A 501 13.15 9.48 20.54
C PHE A 501 12.37 8.20 20.23
N GLU A 502 11.28 7.92 20.95
CA GLU A 502 10.50 6.66 20.87
C GLU A 502 10.14 6.24 19.44
N LYS A 503 9.85 7.21 18.56
CA LYS A 503 9.48 6.97 17.15
C LYS A 503 10.66 6.63 16.24
N ILE A 504 11.90 7.02 16.59
CA ILE A 504 13.09 6.84 15.74
C ILE A 504 14.14 5.89 16.32
N LEU A 505 14.10 5.57 17.62
CA LEU A 505 14.98 4.56 18.21
C LEU A 505 14.95 3.23 17.44
N PRO A 506 13.78 2.71 16.98
CA PRO A 506 13.74 1.53 16.12
C PRO A 506 14.50 1.67 14.80
N PHE A 507 14.70 2.87 14.28
CA PHE A 507 15.40 3.11 13.01
C PHE A 507 16.93 3.17 13.18
N LEU A 508 17.39 3.48 14.40
CA LEU A 508 18.78 3.71 14.74
C LEU A 508 19.45 2.49 15.39
N LEU A 509 18.67 1.70 16.13
CA LEU A 509 19.11 0.48 16.81
C LEU A 509 19.22 -0.72 15.82
N PRO A 510 20.05 -1.72 16.15
CA PRO A 510 20.15 -2.95 15.35
C PRO A 510 18.84 -3.74 15.36
N GLY A 511 18.49 -4.33 14.21
CA GLY A 511 17.27 -5.14 14.06
C GLY A 511 17.49 -6.64 14.24
N ASP A 512 16.38 -7.38 14.30
CA ASP A 512 16.40 -8.83 14.10
C ASP A 512 16.88 -9.15 12.69
N ALA A 513 18.06 -9.78 12.57
CA ALA A 513 18.65 -10.13 11.28
C ALA A 513 17.75 -11.06 10.42
N GLU A 514 16.85 -11.82 11.04
CA GLU A 514 15.86 -12.67 10.36
C GLU A 514 14.68 -11.87 9.77
N LYS A 515 14.43 -10.63 10.24
CA LYS A 515 13.33 -9.77 9.82
C LYS A 515 13.78 -8.58 8.96
N GLY A 516 15.09 -8.29 8.96
CA GLY A 516 15.73 -7.30 8.10
C GLY A 516 15.45 -5.83 8.46
N PRO A 517 15.84 -4.88 7.57
CA PRO A 517 15.61 -3.45 7.79
C PRO A 517 14.13 -3.05 7.79
N GLU A 518 13.29 -3.73 7.00
CA GLU A 518 11.88 -3.35 6.83
C GLU A 518 11.06 -3.52 8.13
N SER A 519 11.37 -4.50 9.00
CA SER A 519 10.66 -4.63 10.28
C SER A 519 10.98 -3.51 11.29
N ARG A 520 12.02 -2.70 11.02
CA ARG A 520 12.30 -1.45 11.74
C ARG A 520 11.62 -0.25 11.10
N GLY A 521 11.06 -0.38 9.89
CA GLY A 521 10.48 0.73 9.12
C GLY A 521 11.46 1.43 8.17
N LEU A 522 12.64 0.86 7.94
CA LEU A 522 13.62 1.32 6.96
C LEU A 522 13.34 0.72 5.57
N PHE A 523 13.96 1.27 4.52
CA PHE A 523 14.05 0.56 3.25
C PHE A 523 15.11 -0.55 3.32
N ASN A 524 14.86 -1.66 2.64
CA ASN A 524 15.85 -2.71 2.46
C ASN A 524 16.80 -2.33 1.32
N LEU A 525 18.10 -2.17 1.63
CA LEU A 525 19.16 -1.91 0.65
C LEU A 525 19.75 -3.26 0.19
N ILE A 526 19.51 -3.62 -1.07
CA ILE A 526 20.08 -4.84 -1.65
C ILE A 526 21.51 -4.53 -2.11
N PRO A 527 22.54 -5.29 -1.66
CA PRO A 527 23.92 -5.08 -2.08
C PRO A 527 24.12 -5.49 -3.55
N PRO A 528 25.05 -4.84 -4.28
CA PRO A 528 25.44 -5.26 -5.63
C PRO A 528 26.15 -6.63 -5.60
N GLU A 529 25.95 -7.46 -6.63
CA GLU A 529 26.53 -8.82 -6.73
C GLU A 529 28.07 -8.83 -6.68
N SER A 530 28.71 -7.74 -7.11
CA SER A 530 30.15 -7.48 -7.07
C SER A 530 30.68 -6.99 -5.73
N GLY A 531 29.82 -6.68 -4.76
CA GLY A 531 30.17 -6.05 -3.49
C GLY A 531 30.41 -4.54 -3.58
N TRP A 532 30.61 -3.91 -2.42
CA TRP A 532 30.66 -2.45 -2.26
C TRP A 532 31.93 -1.79 -2.83
N ALA A 533 33.05 -2.52 -2.87
CA ALA A 533 34.34 -2.08 -3.38
C ALA A 533 34.41 -2.15 -4.92
N MET A 534 33.90 -1.12 -5.59
CA MET A 534 33.99 -0.94 -7.04
C MET A 534 34.75 0.35 -7.40
N SER A 535 35.35 0.38 -8.59
CA SER A 535 36.02 1.56 -9.14
C SER A 535 35.01 2.63 -9.59
N GLU A 536 35.22 3.88 -9.19
CA GLU A 536 34.52 5.04 -9.77
C GLU A 536 35.05 5.38 -11.19
N SER A 537 34.28 6.16 -11.97
CA SER A 537 34.66 6.55 -13.33
C SER A 537 35.30 7.95 -13.39
N ASP A 538 36.50 8.05 -13.98
CA ASP A 538 37.21 9.32 -14.24
C ASP A 538 36.51 10.24 -15.27
N THR A 539 35.43 9.80 -15.91
CA THR A 539 34.81 10.53 -17.02
C THR A 539 34.10 11.81 -16.58
N VAL A 540 34.41 12.94 -17.23
CA VAL A 540 33.69 14.21 -17.02
C VAL A 540 32.19 14.00 -17.21
N GLY A 541 31.38 14.46 -16.25
CA GLY A 541 29.93 14.27 -16.24
C GLY A 541 29.44 13.07 -15.41
N SER A 542 30.31 12.13 -15.01
CA SER A 542 29.92 10.94 -14.23
C SER A 542 30.09 11.12 -12.72
N ASP A 543 30.15 9.99 -12.01
CA ASP A 543 30.28 9.92 -10.55
C ASP A 543 31.64 10.32 -10.02
N GLY A 544 32.74 10.10 -10.75
CA GLY A 544 34.08 10.61 -10.40
C GLY A 544 34.72 9.87 -9.22
N PRO A 545 36.05 9.63 -9.21
CA PRO A 545 36.71 9.28 -7.97
C PRO A 545 36.75 10.52 -7.06
N TRP A 546 36.04 10.50 -5.94
CA TRP A 546 36.27 11.45 -4.85
C TRP A 546 37.75 11.33 -4.44
N PRO A 547 38.59 12.34 -4.72
CA PRO A 547 39.94 12.07 -5.20
C PRO A 547 40.92 11.65 -4.11
N SER A 548 41.21 10.34 -4.05
CA SER A 548 42.25 9.71 -3.21
C SER A 548 43.70 10.04 -3.63
N ARG A 549 43.95 11.25 -4.13
CA ARG A 549 45.31 11.73 -4.47
C ARG A 549 46.12 11.93 -3.19
N SER A 550 47.38 11.54 -3.22
CA SER A 550 48.20 11.25 -2.03
C SER A 550 48.66 12.45 -1.17
N ASN A 551 48.03 13.62 -1.29
CA ASN A 551 48.36 14.86 -0.56
C ASN A 551 47.10 15.76 -0.46
N LEU A 552 45.98 15.21 0.05
CA LEU A 552 44.68 15.87 0.15
C LEU A 552 44.73 17.15 1.00
N THR A 553 44.89 18.30 0.33
CA THR A 553 45.22 19.60 0.94
C THR A 553 44.18 20.67 0.64
N SER A 554 42.92 20.27 0.41
CA SER A 554 41.76 21.17 0.29
C SER A 554 40.49 20.54 0.87
N PRO A 555 39.66 21.30 1.63
CA PRO A 555 38.30 20.90 2.04
C PRO A 555 37.44 20.33 0.90
N GLU A 556 37.55 20.95 -0.27
CA GLU A 556 36.63 20.79 -1.41
C GLU A 556 36.85 19.48 -2.20
N GLN A 557 37.78 18.64 -1.74
CA GLN A 557 38.12 17.35 -2.32
C GLN A 557 37.51 16.16 -1.56
N LEU A 558 36.79 16.40 -0.46
CA LEU A 558 35.95 15.41 0.21
C LEU A 558 34.57 15.31 -0.45
N HIS A 559 33.94 14.14 -0.36
CA HIS A 559 32.51 14.01 -0.63
C HIS A 559 31.73 14.98 0.29
N PHE A 560 30.80 15.77 -0.25
CA PHE A 560 30.15 16.86 0.50
C PHE A 560 29.45 16.38 1.80
N LEU A 561 28.86 15.17 1.74
CA LEU A 561 28.30 14.46 2.90
C LEU A 561 29.33 14.15 3.99
N VAL A 562 30.57 13.81 3.61
CA VAL A 562 31.68 13.50 4.52
C VAL A 562 32.22 14.77 5.18
N ASP A 563 32.39 15.88 4.44
CA ASP A 563 32.78 17.18 5.02
C ASP A 563 31.81 17.64 6.12
N ALA A 564 30.51 17.31 5.98
CA ALA A 564 29.50 17.60 7.01
C ALA A 564 29.63 16.76 8.30
N LEU A 565 30.30 15.61 8.25
CA LEU A 565 30.54 14.70 9.40
C LEU A 565 31.84 14.99 10.15
N HIS A 566 32.74 15.78 9.57
CA HIS A 566 33.94 16.24 10.26
C HIS A 566 33.65 17.40 11.23
N LEU A 567 34.43 17.46 12.31
CA LEU A 567 34.57 18.65 13.14
C LEU A 567 35.72 19.49 12.61
N LYS A 568 35.43 20.71 12.18
CA LYS A 568 36.41 21.63 11.59
C LYS A 568 36.42 23.02 12.21
N TYR A 569 37.59 23.65 12.23
CA TYR A 569 37.82 24.97 12.80
C TYR A 569 38.28 25.96 11.74
N LYS A 570 37.96 27.25 11.95
CA LYS A 570 38.36 28.36 11.07
C LYS A 570 38.84 29.54 11.92
N LYS A 571 39.99 30.11 11.60
CA LYS A 571 40.53 31.30 12.31
C LYS A 571 39.48 32.44 12.30
N PRO A 572 39.19 33.12 13.42
CA PRO A 572 38.32 34.31 13.46
C PRO A 572 38.79 35.41 12.51
N VAL A 573 37.86 36.17 11.93
CA VAL A 573 38.17 37.19 10.90
C VAL A 573 39.16 38.27 11.40
N LEU A 574 39.08 38.62 12.68
CA LEU A 574 39.96 39.63 13.31
C LEU A 574 41.45 39.24 13.34
N THR A 575 41.80 37.96 13.12
CA THR A 575 43.20 37.49 13.02
C THR A 575 43.60 37.08 11.61
N GLN A 576 42.77 37.36 10.59
CA GLN A 576 43.04 37.01 9.18
C GLN A 576 43.82 38.10 8.41
N GLU A 577 44.00 39.31 8.96
CA GLU A 577 44.53 40.46 8.21
C GLU A 577 46.02 40.35 7.79
N TRP A 578 46.81 39.49 8.46
CA TRP A 578 48.29 39.54 8.38
C TRP A 578 48.96 38.25 7.85
N GLU A 579 48.22 37.17 7.59
CA GLU A 579 48.76 35.93 7.03
C GLU A 579 47.95 35.42 5.82
N PRO A 580 48.58 35.12 4.66
CA PRO A 580 47.90 34.52 3.51
C PRO A 580 47.63 33.03 3.75
N GLY A 581 46.57 32.71 4.50
CA GLY A 581 46.22 31.31 4.82
C GLY A 581 44.87 31.14 5.53
N ASN A 582 43.77 31.36 4.83
CA ASN A 582 42.41 31.29 5.38
C ASN A 582 41.84 29.86 5.40
N PHE A 583 42.58 28.94 6.03
CA PHE A 583 42.34 27.50 5.98
C PHE A 583 41.37 27.01 7.06
N GLU A 584 40.58 25.98 6.73
CA GLU A 584 39.81 25.19 7.70
C GLU A 584 40.64 23.97 8.14
N ILE A 585 40.66 23.66 9.44
CA ILE A 585 41.46 22.59 10.06
C ILE A 585 40.52 21.46 10.49
N TYR A 586 40.87 20.22 10.17
CA TYR A 586 40.04 19.02 10.42
C TYR A 586 40.56 18.24 11.63
N GLY A 587 39.64 17.92 12.56
CA GLY A 587 39.97 17.23 13.80
C GLY A 587 40.82 18.06 14.76
N ASN A 588 41.08 17.49 15.94
CA ASN A 588 41.64 18.17 17.12
C ASN A 588 40.71 19.26 17.70
N PHE A 589 39.39 19.04 17.59
CA PHE A 589 38.31 19.89 18.11
C PHE A 589 37.21 19.06 18.76
N SER A 590 36.59 19.63 19.80
CA SER A 590 35.47 19.02 20.54
C SER A 590 34.11 19.65 20.18
N VAL A 591 33.05 18.84 20.18
CA VAL A 591 31.66 19.30 20.32
C VAL A 591 31.12 18.85 21.67
N CYS A 592 30.72 19.80 22.51
CA CYS A 592 29.92 19.51 23.70
C CYS A 592 28.47 19.28 23.28
N LEU A 593 27.85 18.19 23.73
CA LEU A 593 26.50 17.81 23.31
C LEU A 593 25.39 18.61 24.04
N ARG A 594 25.64 19.90 24.37
CA ARG A 594 24.71 20.79 25.08
C ARG A 594 24.65 22.20 24.46
N ASP A 595 23.50 22.85 24.59
CA ASP A 595 23.27 24.27 24.30
C ASP A 595 24.00 25.20 25.31
N LEU A 596 25.30 25.36 25.08
CA LEU A 596 26.18 26.28 25.82
C LEU A 596 25.95 27.76 25.45
N PHE A 597 26.20 28.65 26.41
CA PHE A 597 26.11 30.10 26.18
C PHE A 597 27.39 30.64 25.51
N SER A 598 27.26 31.66 24.68
CA SER A 598 28.28 32.12 23.71
C SER A 598 29.59 32.65 24.30
N LEU A 599 29.68 32.85 25.62
CA LEU A 599 30.91 33.27 26.33
C LEU A 599 32.07 32.27 26.22
N TRP A 600 31.83 31.05 25.75
CA TRP A 600 32.86 30.01 25.57
C TRP A 600 33.24 29.74 24.11
N GLU A 601 32.43 30.16 23.13
CA GLU A 601 32.85 30.13 21.72
C GLU A 601 33.84 31.25 21.38
N VAL A 602 33.98 32.24 22.28
CA VAL A 602 34.89 33.38 22.18
C VAL A 602 35.54 33.68 23.53
N SER A 603 36.80 33.29 23.73
CA SER A 603 37.76 34.01 24.59
C SER A 603 39.21 33.53 24.41
N TYR A 604 40.14 34.48 24.60
CA TYR A 604 41.61 34.35 24.51
C TYR A 604 42.17 34.03 23.11
N ASP A 605 43.42 34.47 22.90
CA ASP A 605 44.12 34.56 21.60
C ASP A 605 44.51 33.20 20.97
N LEU A 606 43.95 32.11 21.49
CA LEU A 606 44.20 30.72 21.10
C LEU A 606 43.07 30.13 20.23
N GLY A 607 41.87 30.74 20.24
CA GLY A 607 40.70 30.26 19.51
C GLY A 607 39.89 29.16 20.21
N SER A 608 38.68 28.91 19.70
CA SER A 608 37.73 27.94 20.28
C SER A 608 38.05 26.49 19.91
N TYR A 609 38.63 25.78 20.88
CA TYR A 609 38.89 24.33 20.85
C TYR A 609 37.65 23.47 21.16
N ILE A 610 36.52 24.09 21.48
CA ILE A 610 35.21 23.46 21.68
C ILE A 610 34.12 24.28 20.98
N ILE A 611 33.13 23.59 20.41
CA ILE A 611 31.89 24.20 19.93
C ILE A 611 30.69 23.81 20.80
N ALA A 612 29.71 24.70 20.88
CA ALA A 612 28.39 24.36 21.41
C ALA A 612 27.65 23.49 20.39
N GLY A 613 27.24 22.28 20.80
CA GLY A 613 26.33 21.40 20.07
C GLY A 613 24.87 21.70 20.43
N LYS A 614 24.07 20.66 20.64
CA LYS A 614 22.64 20.74 20.98
C LYS A 614 22.19 19.67 21.97
N ASP A 615 21.26 20.03 22.86
CA ASP A 615 20.77 19.13 23.92
C ASP A 615 20.18 17.80 23.39
N TRP A 616 19.59 17.82 22.18
CA TRP A 616 19.11 16.61 21.51
C TRP A 616 20.22 15.57 21.27
N GLN A 617 21.48 16.00 21.13
CA GLN A 617 22.61 15.10 20.89
C GLN A 617 22.96 14.33 22.17
N LYS A 618 22.97 15.00 23.33
CA LYS A 618 23.19 14.38 24.64
C LYS A 618 22.02 13.46 25.00
N ASP A 619 20.78 13.90 24.76
CA ASP A 619 19.59 13.09 25.02
C ASP A 619 19.54 11.84 24.09
N LEU A 620 19.88 11.98 22.79
CA LEU A 620 19.96 10.85 21.87
C LEU A 620 21.13 9.92 22.22
N PHE A 621 22.29 10.46 22.59
CA PHE A 621 23.45 9.66 22.98
C PHE A 621 23.14 8.79 24.20
N ALA A 622 22.46 9.35 25.21
CA ALA A 622 21.96 8.60 26.35
C ALA A 622 20.92 7.57 25.92
N ALA A 623 19.87 7.98 25.21
CA ALA A 623 18.76 7.10 24.79
C ALA A 623 19.23 5.89 23.94
N VAL A 624 20.28 6.03 23.14
CA VAL A 624 20.86 4.93 22.35
C VAL A 624 21.92 4.13 23.13
N LYS A 625 22.73 4.77 24.00
CA LYS A 625 23.73 4.07 24.82
C LYS A 625 23.08 3.19 25.90
N ASP A 626 22.01 3.70 26.52
CA ASP A 626 21.35 3.11 27.70
C ASP A 626 20.18 2.18 27.33
N HIS A 627 19.95 1.97 26.03
CA HIS A 627 19.07 0.91 25.53
C HIS A 627 19.70 -0.49 25.79
N PRO A 628 18.92 -1.55 26.07
CA PRO A 628 19.46 -2.90 26.29
C PRO A 628 20.34 -3.44 25.16
N ASP A 629 19.97 -3.18 23.90
CA ASP A 629 20.75 -3.51 22.69
C ASP A 629 21.71 -2.37 22.26
N GLY A 630 21.93 -1.38 23.14
CA GLY A 630 22.67 -0.16 22.92
C GLY A 630 24.16 -0.22 23.29
N ASN A 631 24.91 0.82 22.92
CA ASN A 631 26.31 1.08 23.32
C ASN A 631 26.82 2.42 22.73
N ALA A 632 28.05 2.84 23.09
CA ALA A 632 28.60 4.10 22.58
C ALA A 632 28.89 4.11 21.06
N ALA A 633 29.12 2.95 20.41
CA ALA A 633 29.35 2.89 18.97
C ALA A 633 28.05 3.16 18.18
N LEU A 634 26.94 2.54 18.60
CA LEU A 634 25.60 2.83 18.09
C LEU A 634 25.18 4.28 18.38
N ALA A 635 25.52 4.81 19.56
CA ALA A 635 25.21 6.19 19.92
C ALA A 635 25.95 7.22 19.04
N LEU A 636 27.24 7.00 18.75
CA LEU A 636 27.99 7.81 17.79
C LEU A 636 27.44 7.65 16.35
N GLN A 637 27.19 6.41 15.91
CA GLN A 637 26.58 6.11 14.60
C GLN A 637 25.25 6.87 14.43
N SER A 638 24.45 6.93 15.48
CA SER A 638 23.14 7.59 15.48
C SER A 638 23.24 9.11 15.27
N ILE A 639 24.16 9.78 15.99
CA ILE A 639 24.44 11.21 15.80
C ILE A 639 24.96 11.47 14.39
N LEU A 640 25.94 10.69 13.92
CA LEU A 640 26.48 10.82 12.55
C LEU A 640 25.38 10.59 11.49
N THR A 641 24.44 9.68 11.72
CA THR A 641 23.32 9.42 10.79
C THR A 641 22.30 10.57 10.75
N ALA A 642 21.99 11.16 11.90
CA ALA A 642 21.12 12.34 11.97
C ALA A 642 21.76 13.55 11.24
N ILE A 643 23.07 13.74 11.40
CA ILE A 643 23.85 14.79 10.72
C ILE A 643 23.95 14.51 9.21
N ALA A 644 24.27 13.27 8.81
CA ALA A 644 24.35 12.85 7.41
C ALA A 644 23.02 13.06 6.66
N SER A 645 21.91 12.61 7.25
CA SER A 645 20.57 12.79 6.67
C SER A 645 20.23 14.28 6.51
N THR A 646 20.47 15.08 7.55
CA THR A 646 20.26 16.54 7.52
C THR A 646 21.13 17.20 6.44
N ALA A 647 22.39 16.83 6.34
CA ALA A 647 23.32 17.36 5.34
C ALA A 647 22.86 17.03 3.91
N TYR A 648 22.59 15.76 3.62
CA TYR A 648 22.12 15.30 2.31
C TYR A 648 20.83 16.02 1.87
N TYR A 649 19.76 15.93 2.66
CA TYR A 649 18.47 16.49 2.26
C TYR A 649 18.47 18.04 2.27
N SER A 650 19.35 18.71 3.03
CA SER A 650 19.55 20.17 2.93
C SER A 650 20.25 20.60 1.62
N LYS A 651 21.01 19.70 1.00
CA LYS A 651 21.76 19.97 -0.24
C LYS A 651 21.06 19.46 -1.48
N LEU A 652 20.16 18.48 -1.37
CA LEU A 652 19.51 17.77 -2.48
C LEU A 652 18.94 18.69 -3.59
N GLN A 653 18.38 19.85 -3.23
CA GLN A 653 17.83 20.84 -4.19
C GLN A 653 18.88 21.67 -4.95
N VAL A 654 20.15 21.62 -4.54
CA VAL A 654 21.29 22.32 -5.18
C VAL A 654 22.35 21.36 -5.73
N LEU A 655 22.04 20.05 -5.75
CA LEU A 655 22.85 19.04 -6.44
C LEU A 655 22.66 19.16 -7.95
N THR A 656 23.68 18.76 -8.72
CA THR A 656 23.80 19.12 -10.15
C THR A 656 23.87 17.93 -11.10
N ARG A 657 24.31 16.76 -10.64
CA ARG A 657 24.29 15.52 -11.42
C ARG A 657 22.91 14.89 -11.34
N GLN A 658 22.37 14.57 -12.50
CA GLN A 658 21.11 13.83 -12.66
C GLN A 658 21.41 12.43 -13.17
N GLU A 659 20.70 11.44 -12.63
CA GLU A 659 20.75 10.05 -13.07
C GLU A 659 19.33 9.59 -13.46
N THR A 660 19.21 8.76 -14.48
CA THR A 660 17.93 8.13 -14.85
C THR A 660 17.74 6.84 -14.05
N VAL A 661 16.60 6.73 -13.36
CA VAL A 661 16.34 5.67 -12.37
C VAL A 661 14.95 5.06 -12.59
N SER A 662 14.86 3.73 -12.45
CA SER A 662 13.59 3.00 -12.53
C SER A 662 12.94 2.96 -11.14
N VAL A 663 11.75 3.51 -11.01
CA VAL A 663 10.99 3.48 -9.75
C VAL A 663 9.62 2.83 -9.89
N VAL A 664 9.15 2.27 -8.78
CA VAL A 664 7.77 1.84 -8.56
C VAL A 664 7.29 2.54 -7.29
N THR A 665 6.21 3.31 -7.42
CA THR A 665 5.54 4.00 -6.30
C THR A 665 4.15 3.41 -6.06
N PHE A 666 3.65 3.55 -4.83
CA PHE A 666 2.28 3.23 -4.47
C PHE A 666 1.35 4.36 -4.92
N GLN A 667 0.35 4.00 -5.72
CA GLN A 667 -0.70 4.89 -6.19
C GLN A 667 -2.02 4.52 -5.51
N ASN A 668 -2.72 5.53 -4.99
CA ASN A 668 -4.01 5.34 -4.35
C ASN A 668 -5.10 5.26 -5.42
N VAL A 669 -5.58 4.04 -5.70
CA VAL A 669 -6.55 3.74 -6.76
C VAL A 669 -7.70 2.89 -6.23
N SER A 670 -8.86 2.90 -6.92
CA SER A 670 -9.99 2.05 -6.51
C SER A 670 -9.71 0.58 -6.78
N SER A 671 -9.87 -0.27 -5.76
CA SER A 671 -9.62 -1.71 -5.85
C SER A 671 -10.50 -2.51 -4.89
N PRO A 672 -11.05 -3.67 -5.32
CA PRO A 672 -11.69 -4.65 -4.45
C PRO A 672 -10.71 -5.69 -3.86
N GLY A 673 -9.48 -5.76 -4.35
CA GLY A 673 -8.44 -6.68 -3.86
C GLY A 673 -7.90 -6.30 -2.47
N GLY A 674 -6.78 -6.88 -2.05
CA GLY A 674 -6.06 -6.45 -0.84
C GLY A 674 -5.14 -5.25 -1.09
N PRO A 675 -4.74 -4.52 -0.03
CA PRO A 675 -3.79 -3.42 -0.13
C PRO A 675 -2.40 -3.91 -0.59
N PHE A 676 -1.57 -2.97 -1.05
CA PHE A 676 -0.25 -3.19 -1.65
C PHE A 676 -0.23 -4.14 -2.86
N GLY A 677 -1.40 -4.39 -3.47
CA GLY A 677 -1.54 -5.28 -4.63
C GLY A 677 -1.66 -6.76 -4.30
N THR A 678 -2.00 -7.09 -3.05
CA THR A 678 -2.20 -8.46 -2.57
C THR A 678 -3.64 -8.95 -2.78
N ARG A 679 -3.87 -10.27 -2.62
CA ARG A 679 -5.21 -10.86 -2.69
C ARG A 679 -6.10 -10.40 -1.52
N ARG A 680 -7.41 -10.27 -1.72
CA ARG A 680 -8.36 -9.98 -0.63
C ARG A 680 -8.28 -11.08 0.44
N GLY A 681 -8.22 -10.67 1.72
CA GLY A 681 -7.99 -11.59 2.85
C GLY A 681 -6.55 -12.13 2.97
N GLY A 682 -5.59 -11.49 2.30
CA GLY A 682 -4.16 -11.77 2.46
C GLY A 682 -3.57 -11.22 3.77
N GLU A 683 -2.23 -11.15 3.80
CA GLU A 683 -1.42 -10.73 4.95
C GLU A 683 -1.81 -9.34 5.49
N TYR A 684 -1.81 -8.33 4.62
CA TYR A 684 -2.16 -6.95 4.92
C TYR A 684 -3.68 -6.68 5.03
N ALA A 685 -4.53 -7.71 5.14
CA ALA A 685 -5.99 -7.51 5.19
C ALA A 685 -6.46 -6.68 6.40
N LEU A 686 -5.66 -6.63 7.48
CA LEU A 686 -5.98 -5.82 8.66
C LEU A 686 -5.87 -4.30 8.42
N GLU A 687 -5.07 -3.88 7.44
CA GLU A 687 -4.86 -2.46 7.07
C GLU A 687 -5.90 -1.95 6.07
N GLN A 688 -6.80 -2.82 5.61
CA GLN A 688 -7.79 -2.46 4.61
C GLN A 688 -8.99 -1.73 5.25
N GLU A 689 -9.00 -0.40 5.15
CA GLU A 689 -10.17 0.43 5.41
C GLU A 689 -11.34 0.11 4.46
N GLY A 690 -12.58 0.48 4.84
CA GLY A 690 -13.78 0.25 4.03
C GLY A 690 -15.06 0.11 4.86
N LEU A 691 -16.23 0.11 4.21
CA LEU A 691 -17.55 0.15 4.88
C LEU A 691 -17.74 -0.98 5.93
N PHE A 692 -17.22 -2.18 5.64
CA PHE A 692 -17.30 -3.35 6.54
C PHE A 692 -15.97 -3.70 7.21
N SER A 693 -14.91 -2.90 7.04
CA SER A 693 -13.57 -3.20 7.56
C SER A 693 -13.57 -3.38 9.09
N ASN A 694 -14.25 -2.49 9.81
CA ASN A 694 -14.29 -2.49 11.27
C ASN A 694 -14.90 -3.77 11.87
N TYR A 695 -15.80 -4.44 11.14
CA TYR A 695 -16.45 -5.68 11.59
C TYR A 695 -15.72 -6.95 11.13
N VAL A 696 -15.09 -6.93 9.95
CA VAL A 696 -14.57 -8.12 9.27
C VAL A 696 -13.02 -8.10 9.16
N LYS A 697 -12.39 -6.99 9.55
CA LYS A 697 -10.94 -6.70 9.49
C LYS A 697 -10.33 -7.02 8.12
N GLY A 698 -11.02 -6.58 7.06
CA GLY A 698 -10.70 -6.81 5.64
C GLY A 698 -10.68 -8.27 5.16
N ARG A 699 -10.76 -9.26 6.06
CA ARG A 699 -10.49 -10.68 5.78
C ARG A 699 -11.40 -11.33 4.75
N PHE A 700 -12.66 -10.90 4.68
CA PHE A 700 -13.65 -11.44 3.75
C PHE A 700 -14.32 -10.31 2.96
N PRO A 701 -14.54 -10.49 1.65
CA PRO A 701 -15.32 -9.55 0.85
C PRO A 701 -16.81 -9.76 1.09
N VAL A 702 -17.44 -8.81 1.75
CA VAL A 702 -18.83 -8.91 2.22
C VAL A 702 -19.79 -8.80 1.04
N GLY A 703 -19.54 -7.83 0.15
CA GLY A 703 -20.32 -7.64 -1.07
C GLY A 703 -20.29 -8.86 -1.99
N TYR A 704 -19.10 -9.34 -2.33
CA TYR A 704 -18.94 -10.56 -3.14
C TYR A 704 -19.63 -11.77 -2.48
N THR A 705 -19.45 -11.97 -1.17
CA THR A 705 -20.03 -13.12 -0.44
C THR A 705 -21.55 -13.08 -0.42
N ILE A 706 -22.17 -11.90 -0.24
CA ILE A 706 -23.63 -11.72 -0.32
C ILE A 706 -24.14 -12.10 -1.71
N VAL A 707 -23.54 -11.57 -2.78
CA VAL A 707 -23.98 -11.88 -4.16
C VAL A 707 -23.80 -13.36 -4.48
N ALA A 708 -22.67 -13.96 -4.09
CA ALA A 708 -22.41 -15.39 -4.30
C ALA A 708 -23.41 -16.29 -3.55
N ALA A 709 -23.72 -15.97 -2.28
CA ALA A 709 -24.67 -16.74 -1.47
C ALA A 709 -26.11 -16.62 -2.00
N VAL A 710 -26.55 -15.42 -2.35
CA VAL A 710 -27.91 -15.18 -2.89
C VAL A 710 -28.05 -15.80 -4.29
N LEU A 711 -27.01 -15.77 -5.13
CA LEU A 711 -27.01 -16.45 -6.43
C LEU A 711 -27.06 -17.99 -6.26
N GLY A 712 -26.22 -18.56 -5.38
CA GLY A 712 -26.24 -20.00 -5.13
C GLY A 712 -27.60 -20.49 -4.64
N PHE A 713 -28.22 -19.72 -3.75
CA PHE A 713 -29.58 -19.96 -3.28
C PHE A 713 -30.63 -19.83 -4.39
N GLN A 714 -30.55 -18.78 -5.23
CA GLN A 714 -31.42 -18.60 -6.40
C GLN A 714 -31.30 -19.75 -7.42
N ILE A 715 -30.08 -20.26 -7.67
CA ILE A 715 -29.85 -21.43 -8.54
C ILE A 715 -30.48 -22.69 -7.94
N ILE A 716 -30.38 -22.90 -6.62
CA ILE A 716 -31.03 -24.01 -5.92
C ILE A 716 -32.57 -23.90 -6.04
N LEU A 717 -33.14 -22.71 -5.85
CA LEU A 717 -34.58 -22.47 -6.01
C LEU A 717 -35.04 -22.70 -7.46
N ALA A 718 -34.29 -22.21 -8.44
CA ALA A 718 -34.56 -22.43 -9.85
C ALA A 718 -34.50 -23.93 -10.22
N ALA A 719 -33.55 -24.68 -9.67
CA ALA A 719 -33.47 -26.13 -9.84
C ALA A 719 -34.64 -26.87 -9.16
N ILE A 720 -35.06 -26.46 -7.96
CA ILE A 720 -36.25 -27.00 -7.28
C ILE A 720 -37.52 -26.76 -8.12
N VAL A 721 -37.71 -25.52 -8.61
CA VAL A 721 -38.86 -25.17 -9.46
C VAL A 721 -38.86 -25.97 -10.76
N LEU A 722 -37.71 -26.12 -11.42
CA LEU A 722 -37.57 -26.94 -12.62
C LEU A 722 -37.91 -28.42 -12.35
N VAL A 723 -37.40 -29.00 -11.26
CA VAL A 723 -37.67 -30.41 -10.89
C VAL A 723 -39.13 -30.62 -10.51
N ARG A 724 -39.76 -29.69 -9.77
CA ARG A 724 -41.20 -29.77 -9.47
C ARG A 724 -42.03 -29.62 -10.73
N PHE A 725 -41.73 -28.65 -11.59
CA PHE A 725 -42.41 -28.49 -12.89
C PHE A 725 -42.34 -29.79 -13.71
N LEU A 726 -41.14 -30.33 -13.95
CA LEU A 726 -40.96 -31.53 -14.78
C LEU A 726 -41.61 -32.80 -14.21
N ARG A 727 -41.81 -32.89 -12.89
CA ARG A 727 -42.45 -34.03 -12.23
C ARG A 727 -43.97 -33.88 -12.09
N GLU A 728 -44.45 -32.67 -11.88
CA GLU A 728 -45.83 -32.42 -11.44
C GLU A 728 -46.70 -31.84 -12.55
N THR A 729 -46.17 -31.09 -13.52
CA THR A 729 -46.96 -30.64 -14.68
C THR A 729 -47.02 -31.72 -15.76
N THR A 730 -48.13 -31.73 -16.47
CA THR A 730 -48.48 -32.74 -17.47
C THR A 730 -49.16 -32.17 -18.70
N LEU A 731 -49.91 -31.08 -18.56
CA LEU A 731 -50.80 -30.54 -19.58
C LEU A 731 -50.32 -29.19 -20.14
N THR A 732 -49.57 -28.42 -19.35
CA THR A 732 -49.11 -27.07 -19.67
C THR A 732 -47.80 -27.06 -20.46
N ARG A 733 -47.72 -26.20 -21.47
CA ARG A 733 -46.48 -25.75 -22.13
C ARG A 733 -46.12 -24.34 -21.66
N ILE A 734 -44.83 -24.07 -21.53
CA ILE A 734 -44.29 -22.74 -21.23
C ILE A 734 -44.11 -21.96 -22.54
N GLY A 735 -44.43 -20.66 -22.53
CA GLY A 735 -44.23 -19.78 -23.69
C GLY A 735 -45.27 -19.93 -24.82
N ASP A 736 -46.38 -20.66 -24.60
CA ASP A 736 -47.48 -20.81 -25.56
C ASP A 736 -48.66 -19.88 -25.18
N PRO A 737 -48.78 -18.68 -25.79
CA PRO A 737 -49.86 -17.75 -25.49
C PRO A 737 -51.22 -18.26 -25.98
N TRP A 738 -51.26 -19.12 -27.00
CA TRP A 738 -52.51 -19.71 -27.49
C TRP A 738 -53.02 -20.75 -26.52
N GLN A 739 -52.15 -21.58 -25.92
CA GLN A 739 -52.57 -22.46 -24.84
C GLN A 739 -52.99 -21.68 -23.58
N ALA A 740 -52.30 -20.58 -23.24
CA ALA A 740 -52.66 -19.73 -22.12
C ALA A 740 -54.05 -19.08 -22.31
N LEU A 741 -54.36 -18.59 -23.51
CA LEU A 741 -55.67 -18.01 -23.84
C LEU A 741 -56.76 -19.09 -23.91
N ALA A 742 -56.51 -20.19 -24.62
CA ALA A 742 -57.48 -21.26 -24.81
C ALA A 742 -57.90 -21.90 -23.48
N GLN A 743 -56.98 -22.13 -22.54
CA GLN A 743 -57.33 -22.67 -21.22
C GLN A 743 -58.21 -21.74 -20.36
N VAL A 744 -58.34 -20.45 -20.70
CA VAL A 744 -59.27 -19.51 -20.04
C VAL A 744 -60.61 -19.44 -20.78
N ALA A 745 -60.64 -19.77 -22.08
CA ALA A 745 -61.81 -19.68 -22.95
C ALA A 745 -62.53 -21.02 -23.21
N ALA A 746 -62.01 -22.16 -22.70
CA ALA A 746 -62.47 -23.50 -23.05
C ALA A 746 -63.47 -24.14 -22.05
N GLU A 747 -64.20 -23.36 -21.25
CA GLU A 747 -65.22 -23.90 -20.35
C GLU A 747 -66.56 -23.12 -20.40
N GLU A 748 -67.65 -23.88 -20.30
CA GLU A 748 -69.02 -23.38 -20.14
C GLU A 748 -69.37 -23.35 -18.64
N PHE A 749 -69.04 -22.26 -17.96
CA PHE A 749 -69.59 -21.93 -16.63
C PHE A 749 -70.75 -20.94 -16.78
N GLU A 750 -71.80 -21.10 -15.96
CA GLU A 750 -72.85 -20.09 -15.84
C GLU A 750 -72.25 -18.73 -15.46
N GLY A 751 -72.43 -17.73 -16.33
CA GLY A 751 -71.88 -16.38 -16.17
C GLY A 751 -70.46 -16.15 -16.72
N LEU A 752 -69.73 -17.19 -17.17
CA LEU A 752 -68.42 -16.95 -17.81
C LEU A 752 -68.55 -16.30 -19.19
N GLU A 753 -69.61 -16.64 -19.94
CA GLU A 753 -69.90 -15.99 -21.22
C GLU A 753 -70.17 -14.48 -21.04
N THR A 754 -70.94 -14.06 -20.04
CA THR A 754 -71.20 -12.63 -19.78
C THR A 754 -69.97 -11.91 -19.23
N ILE A 755 -69.12 -12.58 -18.44
CA ILE A 755 -67.80 -12.05 -18.04
C ILE A 755 -66.92 -11.81 -19.28
N LEU A 756 -66.87 -12.75 -20.23
CA LEU A 756 -66.12 -12.63 -21.47
C LEU A 756 -66.77 -11.64 -22.45
N GLU A 757 -68.10 -11.48 -22.44
CA GLU A 757 -68.82 -10.50 -23.26
C GLU A 757 -68.57 -9.07 -22.77
N ILE A 758 -68.60 -8.83 -21.45
CA ILE A 758 -68.20 -7.55 -20.86
C ILE A 758 -66.73 -7.28 -21.20
N SER A 759 -65.84 -8.28 -21.06
CA SER A 759 -64.41 -8.14 -21.39
C SER A 759 -64.11 -7.89 -22.88
N LYS A 760 -65.11 -7.95 -23.79
CA LYS A 760 -64.99 -7.53 -25.20
C LYS A 760 -65.35 -6.05 -25.40
N ARG A 761 -65.87 -5.36 -24.39
CA ARG A 761 -66.33 -3.96 -24.48
C ARG A 761 -65.17 -3.00 -24.23
N VAL A 762 -65.04 -1.99 -25.10
CA VAL A 762 -63.91 -1.05 -25.09
C VAL A 762 -63.99 -0.05 -23.92
N ASP A 763 -65.17 0.11 -23.34
CA ASP A 763 -65.51 1.00 -22.23
C ASP A 763 -65.54 0.30 -20.85
N SER A 764 -65.24 -1.00 -20.77
CA SER A 764 -65.28 -1.74 -19.49
C SER A 764 -63.92 -1.81 -18.79
N ASP A 765 -63.82 -1.21 -17.60
CA ASP A 765 -62.67 -1.36 -16.71
C ASP A 765 -62.65 -2.71 -15.95
N ARG A 766 -61.48 -3.07 -15.40
CA ARG A 766 -61.29 -4.25 -14.54
C ARG A 766 -62.28 -4.28 -13.36
N GLU A 767 -62.66 -3.12 -12.82
CA GLU A 767 -63.64 -3.03 -11.74
C GLU A 767 -65.06 -3.41 -12.19
N ALA A 768 -65.46 -3.11 -13.44
CA ALA A 768 -66.75 -3.54 -13.97
C ALA A 768 -66.82 -5.07 -14.04
N VAL A 769 -65.78 -5.72 -14.56
CA VAL A 769 -65.68 -7.19 -14.62
C VAL A 769 -65.74 -7.81 -13.21
N VAL A 770 -64.98 -7.28 -12.25
CA VAL A 770 -64.98 -7.76 -10.85
C VAL A 770 -66.33 -7.52 -10.16
N ASN A 771 -67.01 -6.41 -10.44
CA ASN A 771 -68.33 -6.15 -9.87
C ASN A 771 -69.42 -7.04 -10.50
N THR A 772 -69.30 -7.40 -11.78
CA THR A 772 -70.16 -8.44 -12.38
C THR A 772 -69.89 -9.81 -11.77
N MET A 773 -68.63 -10.21 -11.58
CA MET A 773 -68.28 -11.47 -10.90
C MET A 773 -68.92 -11.58 -9.51
N LYS A 774 -68.90 -10.50 -8.72
CA LYS A 774 -69.62 -10.41 -7.43
C LYS A 774 -71.13 -10.51 -7.58
N SER A 775 -71.72 -9.83 -8.57
CA SER A 775 -73.17 -9.85 -8.79
C SER A 775 -73.70 -11.23 -9.19
N LEU A 776 -72.84 -12.07 -9.77
CA LEU A 776 -73.12 -13.47 -10.12
C LEU A 776 -72.78 -14.44 -8.97
N GLY A 777 -72.13 -13.98 -7.89
CA GLY A 777 -71.66 -14.84 -6.79
C GLY A 777 -70.43 -15.71 -7.13
N VAL A 778 -69.70 -15.36 -8.19
CA VAL A 778 -68.63 -16.19 -8.77
C VAL A 778 -67.23 -15.72 -8.32
N ASP A 779 -67.09 -14.60 -7.62
CA ASP A 779 -65.79 -14.02 -7.24
C ASP A 779 -65.01 -14.80 -6.17
N GLU A 780 -65.70 -15.63 -5.36
CA GLU A 780 -65.06 -16.61 -4.47
C GLU A 780 -64.81 -17.98 -5.12
N THR A 781 -65.16 -18.19 -6.41
CA THR A 781 -64.98 -19.51 -7.04
C THR A 781 -63.51 -19.87 -7.27
N LEU A 782 -63.27 -21.17 -7.12
CA LEU A 782 -61.95 -21.77 -6.97
C LEU A 782 -61.74 -22.82 -8.06
N VAL A 783 -60.81 -22.55 -8.97
CA VAL A 783 -60.63 -23.30 -10.22
C VAL A 783 -59.23 -23.88 -10.37
N GLY A 784 -59.13 -24.98 -11.11
CA GLY A 784 -57.87 -25.61 -11.51
C GLY A 784 -58.04 -26.34 -12.86
N VAL A 785 -56.95 -26.91 -13.39
CA VAL A 785 -56.94 -27.56 -14.71
C VAL A 785 -56.82 -29.08 -14.61
N GLU A 786 -57.55 -29.79 -15.48
CA GLU A 786 -57.56 -31.24 -15.63
C GLU A 786 -57.69 -31.67 -17.12
N GLN A 787 -57.45 -32.95 -17.41
CA GLN A 787 -57.46 -33.50 -18.77
C GLN A 787 -58.81 -34.13 -19.11
N HIS A 788 -59.40 -33.78 -20.27
CA HIS A 788 -60.68 -34.33 -20.71
C HIS A 788 -60.69 -34.54 -22.23
N ASP A 789 -60.88 -35.79 -22.68
CA ASP A 789 -60.99 -36.20 -24.09
C ASP A 789 -60.04 -35.47 -25.05
N GLN A 790 -58.73 -35.65 -24.83
CA GLN A 790 -57.62 -35.02 -25.57
C GLN A 790 -57.49 -33.50 -25.45
N SER A 791 -58.48 -32.82 -24.86
CA SER A 791 -58.44 -31.39 -24.53
C SER A 791 -58.08 -31.15 -23.05
N VAL A 792 -58.01 -29.88 -22.68
CA VAL A 792 -57.66 -29.43 -21.33
C VAL A 792 -58.82 -28.59 -20.81
N LYS A 793 -59.47 -29.05 -19.75
CA LYS A 793 -60.64 -28.39 -19.16
C LYS A 793 -60.25 -27.72 -17.83
N LEU A 794 -60.87 -26.59 -17.55
CA LEU A 794 -60.97 -26.08 -16.18
C LEU A 794 -61.93 -26.97 -15.36
N THR A 795 -61.83 -26.89 -14.04
CA THR A 795 -62.68 -27.63 -13.09
C THR A 795 -62.92 -26.82 -11.80
N HIS A 796 -64.13 -26.90 -11.24
CA HIS A 796 -64.42 -26.32 -9.92
C HIS A 796 -63.86 -27.19 -8.80
N ARG A 797 -62.83 -26.71 -8.09
CA ARG A 797 -62.25 -27.41 -6.94
C ARG A 797 -62.85 -26.86 -5.64
N SER A 798 -63.99 -27.45 -5.25
CA SER A 798 -64.69 -27.12 -4.01
C SER A 798 -63.80 -27.39 -2.78
N GLY A 799 -63.22 -26.32 -2.22
CA GLY A 799 -62.72 -26.32 -0.84
C GLY A 799 -63.89 -26.63 0.09
N GLY A 800 -63.80 -27.75 0.82
CA GLY A 800 -64.98 -28.47 1.29
C GLY A 800 -65.96 -27.69 2.18
N ARG A 801 -67.04 -27.17 1.58
CA ARG A 801 -68.23 -26.69 2.31
C ARG A 801 -69.54 -26.75 1.51
N VAL A 802 -69.89 -27.95 1.04
CA VAL A 802 -71.25 -28.22 0.55
C VAL A 802 -72.22 -28.16 1.74
N ASN A 803 -73.12 -27.19 1.76
CA ASN A 803 -74.32 -27.19 2.60
C ASN A 803 -75.49 -27.78 1.79
N PRO A 804 -75.95 -29.00 2.07
CA PRO A 804 -77.00 -29.65 1.27
C PRO A 804 -78.40 -29.20 1.71
N ALA A 805 -78.81 -27.98 1.35
CA ALA A 805 -80.18 -27.51 1.52
C ALA A 805 -80.51 -26.29 0.64
N VAL A 806 -81.07 -26.52 -0.55
CA VAL A 806 -82.43 -26.11 -1.00
C VAL A 806 -82.82 -27.06 -2.15
N VAL A 807 -84.11 -27.36 -2.30
CA VAL A 807 -84.74 -28.07 -3.42
C VAL A 807 -85.72 -27.12 -4.10
#